data_AF-A0A2E0SM27-F1
#
_entry.id   AF-A0A2E0SM27-F1
#
_cell.length_a   1.000
_cell.length_b   1.000
_cell.length_c   1.000
_cell.angle_alpha   90.00
_cell.angle_beta   90.00
_cell.angle_gamma   90.00
#
_symmetry.space_group_name_H-M   'P 1'
#
loop_
_entity.id
_entity.type
_entity.pdbx_description
1 polymer ?
#
loop_
_entity_poly.entity_id
_entity_poly.type
_entity_poly.pdbx_seq_one_letter_code
_entity_poly.pdbx_strand_id
1 'polypeptide(L)'
;MRFALQCYVDEDLHAVFLPKRLLPLFKAGDTIEALTERLWNYAIDTVEQRGDALLEKSRWLVEVGRLGEARAVCEEALRLDPANPQLQQAAAEWEMAGIRAESESISSSATAEKRERLRRAESLVEQAIAQTAADFALWLLRAEIQMYEGRPRQAEDTLRKGWSLIAAAEKSSSINADSPENMETKDFAKLEARFVWALANLIVQQMENDSAGQPQRLDEFERLLQRLESLSVPAANVDYLRGRSLFAQQRWHSARQVLAEASREMDRRSSILGHLHLLLSKSNRRLGLFEQEVSVLRDAIENSRDSASIRLQMADLLRSHGEVSEASEWLEWLPVEDYGDASRLARVTILCEAARPPANRRPHVLEAAIQHAKRCGVPAAEMAFYEADVALLLQKPDEAGRILESLRDAQPDHPEAWVMLALFHARHPDGNGFAQANTILRNAEQHLGPDPSFFRARLIIVVNLPQAEAISALTQLAAEPLASLPSSADLAFELAAAFEHCGQITAAHHWFRMAANHAPINLRYRFESARLLAALGRWPEFENSLIQLGEIEGADGPLGGYLRAVAVIVAREQKILQQKEIQSAHEHLDAAEEARWRWYFVPLARSILLHLEHNREAAGLQREHAEQLAAAAGRTIRDTSPPSQALLGSEVFPVGEWTRDIMSQPLIAFYLDETSLTFVKFDESSGVNSEDAGRTAQLAFAGIDFERITLTSGNSGSAHEQAETRVTAGLRSIVDQVADSKSSISTRVFVVTLASLGLVLVVNTILFERVGPFWGLLILIPGSLITFPVCYICLSWFFQNFL
;
A
#
# COMPACT_ATOMS: atom_id res chain seq x y z
N MET A 1 17.33 -45.94 -13.72
CA MET A 1 16.33 -45.91 -12.63
C MET A 1 16.07 -47.30 -12.03
N ARG A 2 15.49 -48.28 -12.76
CA ARG A 2 15.48 -49.70 -12.34
C ARG A 2 16.91 -50.20 -12.01
N PHE A 3 17.88 -49.80 -12.83
CA PHE A 3 19.31 -50.04 -12.60
C PHE A 3 19.87 -49.35 -11.34
N ALA A 4 19.38 -48.16 -10.97
CA ALA A 4 19.84 -47.48 -9.75
C ALA A 4 19.26 -48.15 -8.49
N LEU A 5 18.00 -48.61 -8.56
CA LEU A 5 17.36 -49.45 -7.54
C LEU A 5 18.07 -50.81 -7.41
N GLN A 6 18.47 -51.41 -8.53
CA GLN A 6 19.12 -52.72 -8.57
C GLN A 6 20.57 -52.66 -8.08
N CYS A 7 21.34 -51.62 -8.41
CA CYS A 7 22.68 -51.41 -7.86
C CYS A 7 22.68 -51.04 -6.36
N TYR A 8 21.58 -50.51 -5.81
CA TYR A 8 21.50 -50.13 -4.40
C TYR A 8 21.06 -51.27 -3.47
N VAL A 9 20.29 -52.23 -4.00
CA VAL A 9 19.85 -53.42 -3.26
C VAL A 9 21.02 -54.40 -3.04
N ASP A 10 22.05 -54.37 -3.89
CA ASP A 10 23.18 -55.31 -3.84
C ASP A 10 24.34 -54.89 -2.90
N GLU A 11 24.34 -53.69 -2.30
CA GLU A 11 25.50 -53.14 -1.55
C GLU A 11 25.33 -53.01 -0.01
N ASP A 12 24.28 -53.55 0.63
CA ASP A 12 24.05 -53.39 2.09
C ASP A 12 24.06 -51.90 2.57
N LEU A 13 23.85 -50.97 1.64
CA LEU A 13 23.81 -49.54 1.93
C LEU A 13 22.45 -49.18 2.53
N HIS A 14 22.47 -48.73 3.79
CA HIS A 14 21.29 -48.31 4.59
C HIS A 14 20.21 -47.65 3.73
N ALA A 15 19.00 -48.21 3.75
CA ALA A 15 17.85 -47.78 2.92
C ALA A 15 17.48 -46.28 3.07
N VAL A 16 17.98 -45.61 4.10
CA VAL A 16 17.83 -44.17 4.36
C VAL A 16 18.63 -43.28 3.37
N PHE A 17 19.69 -43.78 2.74
CA PHE A 17 20.55 -42.96 1.86
C PHE A 17 20.00 -42.74 0.46
N LEU A 18 19.20 -43.68 -0.06
CA LEU A 18 18.68 -43.59 -1.43
C LEU A 18 17.72 -42.40 -1.59
N PRO A 19 16.74 -42.17 -0.69
CA PRO A 19 15.89 -40.97 -0.78
C PRO A 19 16.70 -39.66 -0.69
N LYS A 20 17.70 -39.58 0.21
CA LYS A 20 18.57 -38.39 0.37
C LYS A 20 19.33 -38.02 -0.90
N ARG A 21 19.80 -39.01 -1.67
CA ARG A 21 20.51 -38.76 -2.93
C ARG A 21 19.58 -38.43 -4.09
N LEU A 22 18.31 -38.79 -4.00
CA LEU A 22 17.31 -38.43 -4.99
C LEU A 22 16.75 -37.02 -4.75
N LEU A 23 16.89 -36.49 -3.53
CA LEU A 23 16.48 -35.14 -3.12
C LEU A 23 16.87 -34.02 -4.12
N PRO A 24 18.10 -33.96 -4.68
CA PRO A 24 18.46 -32.90 -5.63
C PRO A 24 17.77 -33.02 -7.00
N LEU A 25 17.28 -34.21 -7.37
CA LEU A 25 16.63 -34.47 -8.66
C LEU A 25 15.17 -33.99 -8.70
N PHE A 26 14.62 -33.54 -7.56
CA PHE A 26 13.22 -33.15 -7.38
C PHE A 26 12.74 -31.93 -8.15
N LYS A 27 13.65 -31.11 -8.71
CA LYS A 27 13.25 -29.94 -9.51
C LYS A 27 12.59 -30.30 -10.86
N ALA A 28 12.23 -31.57 -11.10
CA ALA A 28 11.83 -32.11 -12.41
C ALA A 28 10.43 -32.78 -12.50
N GLY A 29 9.55 -32.66 -11.49
CA GLY A 29 8.10 -32.92 -11.64
C GLY A 29 7.47 -34.01 -10.73
N ASP A 30 6.13 -34.06 -10.72
CA ASP A 30 5.24 -34.83 -9.83
C ASP A 30 5.56 -36.34 -9.72
N THR A 31 6.11 -36.92 -10.78
CA THR A 31 6.47 -38.34 -10.84
C THR A 31 7.59 -38.72 -9.86
N ILE A 32 8.46 -37.78 -9.50
CA ILE A 32 9.58 -38.00 -8.59
C ILE A 32 9.13 -37.98 -7.13
N GLU A 33 8.11 -37.20 -6.79
CA GLU A 33 7.55 -37.12 -5.44
C GLU A 33 6.90 -38.45 -5.04
N ALA A 34 5.99 -38.95 -5.87
CA ALA A 34 5.30 -40.22 -5.61
C ALA A 34 6.28 -41.42 -5.50
N LEU A 35 7.37 -41.41 -6.27
CA LEU A 35 8.40 -42.42 -6.18
C LEU A 35 9.16 -42.32 -4.84
N THR A 36 9.57 -41.11 -4.46
CA THR A 36 10.34 -40.91 -3.24
C THR A 36 9.52 -41.21 -1.99
N GLU A 37 8.22 -40.89 -2.01
CA GLU A 37 7.29 -41.30 -0.96
C GLU A 37 7.24 -42.82 -0.81
N ARG A 38 7.20 -43.56 -1.94
CA ARG A 38 7.27 -45.03 -1.92
C ARG A 38 8.61 -45.54 -1.38
N LEU A 39 9.72 -44.88 -1.73
CA LEU A 39 11.04 -45.25 -1.21
C LEU A 39 11.16 -44.99 0.29
N TRP A 40 10.61 -43.88 0.78
CA TRP A 40 10.54 -43.60 2.20
C TRP A 40 9.70 -44.62 2.95
N ASN A 41 8.52 -44.97 2.42
CA ASN A 41 7.67 -46.01 3.03
C ASN A 41 8.40 -47.36 3.09
N TYR A 42 9.06 -47.75 2.00
CA TYR A 42 9.87 -48.96 1.98
C TYR A 42 11.02 -48.92 3.00
N ALA A 43 11.74 -47.80 3.10
CA ALA A 43 12.83 -47.63 4.07
C ALA A 43 12.31 -47.72 5.52
N ILE A 44 11.16 -47.12 5.82
CA ILE A 44 10.52 -47.18 7.14
C ILE A 44 10.13 -48.62 7.51
N ASP A 45 9.64 -49.40 6.55
CA ASP A 45 9.21 -50.78 6.78
C ASP A 45 10.37 -51.78 6.92
N THR A 46 11.56 -51.43 6.43
CA THR A 46 12.71 -52.36 6.32
C THR A 46 13.86 -52.06 7.27
N VAL A 47 13.98 -50.83 7.79
CA VAL A 47 15.11 -50.42 8.64
C VAL A 47 14.81 -50.66 10.12
N GLU A 48 15.73 -51.32 10.82
CA GLU A 48 15.64 -51.58 12.27
C GLU A 48 15.58 -50.28 13.09
N GLN A 49 16.31 -49.24 12.65
CA GLN A 49 16.24 -47.86 13.15
C GLN A 49 15.06 -47.08 12.52
N ARG A 50 13.85 -47.55 12.76
CA ARG A 50 12.63 -46.94 12.20
C ARG A 50 12.48 -45.45 12.55
N GLY A 51 12.93 -45.03 13.73
CA GLY A 51 12.89 -43.62 14.18
C GLY A 51 13.67 -42.67 13.26
N ASP A 52 14.89 -43.02 12.88
CA ASP A 52 15.74 -42.18 12.02
C ASP A 52 15.19 -42.07 10.59
N ALA A 53 14.63 -43.17 10.07
CA ALA A 53 13.97 -43.17 8.77
C ALA A 53 12.73 -42.26 8.76
N LEU A 54 11.94 -42.28 9.83
CA LEU A 54 10.79 -41.38 9.99
C LEU A 54 11.24 -39.92 10.12
N LEU A 55 12.30 -39.63 10.88
CA LEU A 55 12.86 -38.28 10.99
C LEU A 55 13.23 -37.70 9.63
N GLU A 56 13.97 -38.45 8.83
CA GLU A 56 14.41 -38.00 7.51
C GLU A 56 13.25 -37.89 6.51
N LYS A 57 12.26 -38.79 6.56
CA LYS A 57 11.00 -38.61 5.82
C LYS A 57 10.31 -37.31 6.23
N SER A 58 10.27 -36.97 7.52
CA SER A 58 9.64 -35.73 7.99
C SER A 58 10.34 -34.49 7.44
N ARG A 59 11.68 -34.47 7.43
CA ARG A 59 12.48 -33.38 6.82
C ARG A 59 12.20 -33.23 5.33
N TRP A 60 12.15 -34.35 4.61
CA TRP A 60 11.77 -34.34 3.19
C TRP A 60 10.36 -33.79 2.96
N LEU A 61 9.39 -34.19 3.78
CA LEU A 61 8.00 -33.68 3.68
C LEU A 61 7.92 -32.16 3.89
N VAL A 62 8.80 -31.58 4.73
CA VAL A 62 8.92 -30.11 4.88
C VAL A 62 9.43 -29.47 3.61
N GLU A 63 10.47 -30.04 2.98
CA GLU A 63 11.04 -29.49 1.75
C GLU A 63 10.04 -29.46 0.57
N VAL A 64 9.10 -30.41 0.54
CA VAL A 64 8.01 -30.46 -0.46
C VAL A 64 6.75 -29.69 -0.01
N GLY A 65 6.77 -29.03 1.14
CA GLY A 65 5.65 -28.20 1.64
C GLY A 65 4.49 -28.98 2.28
N ARG A 66 4.62 -30.29 2.52
CA ARG A 66 3.59 -31.14 3.16
C ARG A 66 3.72 -31.10 4.68
N LEU A 67 3.62 -29.89 5.26
CA LEU A 67 3.88 -29.63 6.69
C LEU A 67 3.02 -30.47 7.64
N GLY A 68 1.74 -30.67 7.33
CA GLY A 68 0.83 -31.47 8.17
C GLY A 68 1.24 -32.95 8.25
N GLU A 69 1.71 -33.51 7.13
CA GLU A 69 2.20 -34.89 7.10
C GLU A 69 3.59 -35.02 7.72
N ALA A 70 4.47 -34.04 7.47
CA ALA A 70 5.77 -33.97 8.13
C ALA A 70 5.63 -34.02 9.65
N ARG A 71 4.67 -33.27 10.20
CA ARG A 71 4.32 -33.27 11.63
C ARG A 71 3.87 -34.66 12.08
N ALA A 72 2.91 -35.27 11.40
CA ALA A 72 2.39 -36.59 11.79
C ALA A 72 3.49 -37.67 11.78
N VAL A 73 4.38 -37.64 10.78
CA VAL A 73 5.52 -38.57 10.68
C VAL A 73 6.54 -38.32 11.81
N CYS A 74 6.83 -37.06 12.13
CA CYS A 74 7.75 -36.71 13.22
C CYS A 74 7.18 -37.11 14.60
N GLU A 75 5.87 -36.93 14.81
CA GLU A 75 5.22 -37.38 16.05
C GLU A 75 5.27 -38.90 16.22
N GLU A 76 5.10 -39.66 15.14
CA GLU A 76 5.26 -41.11 15.19
C GLU A 76 6.71 -41.51 15.52
N ALA A 77 7.70 -40.82 14.94
CA ALA A 77 9.10 -41.03 15.27
C ALA A 77 9.36 -40.78 16.78
N LEU A 78 8.84 -39.66 17.30
CA LEU A 78 8.99 -39.28 18.69
C LEU A 78 8.29 -40.23 19.67
N ARG A 79 7.19 -40.90 19.25
CA ARG A 79 6.56 -41.96 20.06
C ARG A 79 7.44 -43.20 20.17
N LEU A 80 8.17 -43.55 19.10
CA LEU A 80 9.07 -44.71 19.10
C LEU A 80 10.31 -44.47 19.97
N ASP A 81 10.85 -43.25 19.97
CA ASP A 81 12.01 -42.88 20.79
C ASP A 81 11.86 -41.46 21.38
N PRO A 82 11.12 -41.31 22.49
CA PRO A 82 10.87 -40.00 23.09
C PRO A 82 12.09 -39.39 23.76
N ALA A 83 13.17 -40.16 23.96
CA ALA A 83 14.41 -39.72 24.60
C ALA A 83 15.47 -39.26 23.58
N ASN A 84 15.19 -39.31 22.28
CA ASN A 84 16.13 -38.89 21.26
C ASN A 84 16.09 -37.36 21.06
N PRO A 85 17.20 -36.63 21.35
CA PRO A 85 17.22 -35.17 21.27
C PRO A 85 17.07 -34.66 19.82
N GLN A 86 17.48 -35.42 18.81
CA GLN A 86 17.31 -35.04 17.40
C GLN A 86 15.85 -35.08 16.96
N LEU A 87 15.09 -36.07 17.46
CA LEU A 87 13.64 -36.16 17.23
C LEU A 87 12.90 -35.03 17.95
N GLN A 88 13.30 -34.71 19.18
CA GLN A 88 12.74 -33.59 19.94
C GLN A 88 13.03 -32.24 19.26
N GLN A 89 14.27 -32.03 18.79
CA GLN A 89 14.65 -30.85 18.02
C GLN A 89 13.78 -30.71 16.76
N ALA A 90 13.72 -31.76 15.94
CA ALA A 90 12.93 -31.75 14.72
C ALA A 90 11.45 -31.47 14.99
N ALA A 91 10.86 -32.12 15.99
CA ALA A 91 9.48 -31.86 16.39
C ALA A 91 9.25 -30.39 16.79
N ALA A 92 10.19 -29.79 17.54
CA ALA A 92 10.12 -28.38 17.90
C ALA A 92 10.31 -27.44 16.70
N GLU A 93 11.25 -27.75 15.81
CA GLU A 93 11.43 -27.01 14.55
C GLU A 93 10.16 -27.05 13.70
N TRP A 94 9.38 -28.15 13.74
CA TRP A 94 8.16 -28.29 12.93
C TRP A 94 7.00 -27.51 13.53
N GLU A 95 6.89 -27.50 14.87
CA GLU A 95 5.97 -26.60 15.55
C GLU A 95 6.30 -25.15 15.18
N MET A 96 7.58 -24.78 15.18
CA MET A 96 8.02 -23.43 14.78
C MET A 96 7.80 -23.12 13.30
N ALA A 97 8.02 -24.07 12.38
CA ALA A 97 7.75 -23.87 10.96
C ALA A 97 6.27 -23.60 10.70
N GLY A 98 5.38 -24.34 11.36
CA GLY A 98 3.95 -24.06 11.29
C GLY A 98 3.57 -22.74 11.95
N ILE A 99 4.20 -22.38 13.08
CA ILE A 99 4.01 -21.06 13.70
C ILE A 99 4.49 -19.92 12.81
N ARG A 100 5.59 -20.09 12.06
CA ARG A 100 6.10 -19.10 11.10
C ARG A 100 5.10 -18.89 9.97
N ALA A 101 4.67 -19.98 9.33
CA ALA A 101 3.64 -19.94 8.29
C ALA A 101 2.32 -19.31 8.80
N GLU A 102 1.90 -19.66 10.02
CA GLU A 102 0.75 -19.02 10.67
C GLU A 102 1.00 -17.57 11.07
N SER A 103 2.22 -17.17 11.43
CA SER A 103 2.53 -15.79 11.80
C SER A 103 2.57 -14.85 10.60
N GLU A 104 2.91 -15.39 9.43
CA GLU A 104 2.74 -14.74 8.14
C GLU A 104 1.25 -14.66 7.77
N SER A 105 0.46 -15.66 8.19
CA SER A 105 -1.00 -15.67 8.10
C SER A 105 -1.67 -14.95 9.29
N ILE A 106 -1.75 -13.62 9.25
CA ILE A 106 -2.18 -12.65 10.30
C ILE A 106 -3.54 -12.94 11.01
N SER A 107 -4.25 -14.04 10.76
CA SER A 107 -5.52 -14.36 11.43
C SER A 107 -5.37 -14.41 12.96
N SER A 108 -6.10 -13.51 13.63
CA SER A 108 -6.10 -13.32 15.09
C SER A 108 -6.82 -14.45 15.85
N SER A 109 -7.50 -15.37 15.15
CA SER A 109 -8.24 -16.48 15.75
C SER A 109 -7.36 -17.64 16.23
N ALA A 110 -6.08 -17.70 15.87
CA ALA A 110 -5.19 -18.82 16.21
C ALA A 110 -4.46 -18.70 17.56
N THR A 111 -4.81 -17.74 18.44
CA THR A 111 -3.97 -17.45 19.62
C THR A 111 -3.87 -18.60 20.64
N ALA A 112 -4.92 -19.40 20.84
CA ALA A 112 -4.88 -20.51 21.80
C ALA A 112 -4.06 -21.70 21.27
N GLU A 113 -4.32 -22.12 20.03
CA GLU A 113 -3.58 -23.21 19.39
C GLU A 113 -2.11 -22.82 19.19
N LYS A 114 -1.82 -21.63 18.66
CA LYS A 114 -0.45 -21.10 18.52
C LYS A 114 0.30 -21.08 19.86
N ARG A 115 -0.35 -20.64 20.94
CA ARG A 115 0.24 -20.68 22.30
C ARG A 115 0.52 -22.11 22.76
N GLU A 116 -0.37 -23.05 22.49
CA GLU A 116 -0.15 -24.44 22.86
C GLU A 116 0.98 -25.07 22.03
N ARG A 117 1.07 -24.76 20.74
CA ARG A 117 2.19 -25.15 19.88
C ARG A 117 3.52 -24.56 20.37
N LEU A 118 3.54 -23.29 20.76
CA LEU A 118 4.73 -22.64 21.34
C LEU A 118 5.19 -23.31 22.64
N ARG A 119 4.25 -23.60 23.56
CA ARG A 119 4.56 -24.33 24.81
C ARG A 119 5.09 -25.72 24.55
N ARG A 120 4.49 -26.45 23.60
CA ARG A 120 4.95 -27.78 23.21
C ARG A 120 6.35 -27.72 22.62
N ALA A 121 6.62 -26.77 21.73
CA ALA A 121 7.94 -26.53 21.16
C ALA A 121 8.97 -26.21 22.26
N GLU A 122 8.64 -25.32 23.19
CA GLU A 122 9.53 -24.98 24.30
C GLU A 122 9.85 -26.21 25.17
N SER A 123 8.82 -26.98 25.55
CA SER A 123 9.01 -28.19 26.36
C SER A 123 9.92 -29.22 25.68
N LEU A 124 9.78 -29.40 24.36
CA LEU A 124 10.63 -30.31 23.59
C LEU A 124 12.08 -29.82 23.55
N VAL A 125 12.29 -28.52 23.32
CA VAL A 125 13.63 -27.92 23.30
C VAL A 125 14.29 -27.98 24.68
N GLU A 126 13.56 -27.75 25.76
CA GLU A 126 14.09 -27.86 27.13
C GLU A 126 14.54 -29.28 27.46
N GLN A 127 13.76 -30.30 27.06
CA GLN A 127 14.13 -31.71 27.23
C GLN A 127 15.40 -32.04 26.42
N ALA A 128 15.49 -31.57 25.18
CA ALA A 128 16.64 -31.81 24.33
C ALA A 128 17.90 -31.12 24.87
N ILE A 129 17.81 -29.87 25.33
CA ILE A 129 18.94 -29.14 25.93
C ILE A 129 19.45 -29.84 27.20
N ALA A 130 18.54 -30.44 27.99
CA ALA A 130 18.93 -31.17 29.19
C ALA A 130 19.73 -32.45 28.87
N GLN A 131 19.52 -33.05 27.69
CA GLN A 131 20.22 -34.25 27.23
C GLN A 131 21.51 -33.92 26.48
N THR A 132 21.49 -32.87 25.64
CA THR A 132 22.59 -32.48 24.76
C THR A 132 22.87 -30.99 24.84
N ALA A 133 23.38 -30.53 26.00
CA ALA A 133 23.69 -29.11 26.21
C ALA A 133 24.69 -28.51 25.19
N ALA A 134 25.47 -29.37 24.51
CA ALA A 134 26.42 -29.01 23.46
C ALA A 134 25.76 -28.79 22.08
N ASP A 135 24.48 -29.10 21.92
CA ASP A 135 23.77 -28.82 20.67
C ASP A 135 23.32 -27.35 20.62
N PHE A 136 24.11 -26.54 19.95
CA PHE A 136 23.90 -25.10 19.82
C PHE A 136 22.67 -24.73 18.99
N ALA A 137 22.14 -25.62 18.15
CA ALA A 137 20.93 -25.33 17.37
C ALA A 137 19.69 -25.22 18.28
N LEU A 138 19.63 -26.02 19.34
CA LEU A 138 18.56 -25.98 20.34
C LEU A 138 18.48 -24.63 21.08
N TRP A 139 19.63 -24.02 21.37
CA TRP A 139 19.67 -22.71 22.03
C TRP A 139 19.14 -21.58 21.13
N LEU A 140 19.46 -21.61 19.83
CA LEU A 140 18.89 -20.68 18.84
C LEU A 140 17.37 -20.87 18.73
N LEU A 141 16.91 -22.12 18.64
CA LEU A 141 15.50 -22.46 18.54
C LEU A 141 14.73 -22.03 19.80
N ARG A 142 15.30 -22.22 21.00
CA ARG A 142 14.69 -21.74 22.25
C ARG A 142 14.53 -20.23 22.27
N ALA A 143 15.56 -19.49 21.88
CA ALA A 143 15.51 -18.04 21.83
C ALA A 143 14.44 -17.56 20.83
N GLU A 144 14.30 -18.24 19.70
CA GLU A 144 13.25 -17.96 18.73
C GLU A 144 11.85 -18.22 19.31
N ILE A 145 11.61 -19.36 19.95
CA ILE A 145 10.33 -19.65 20.62
C ILE A 145 9.98 -18.55 21.63
N GLN A 146 10.95 -18.15 22.47
CA GLN A 146 10.78 -17.08 23.45
C GLN A 146 10.45 -15.73 22.79
N MET A 147 10.96 -15.46 21.58
CA MET A 147 10.60 -14.27 20.81
C MET A 147 9.14 -14.29 20.36
N TYR A 148 8.67 -15.42 19.83
CA TYR A 148 7.27 -15.55 19.39
C TYR A 148 6.26 -15.48 20.54
N GLU A 149 6.68 -15.80 21.76
CA GLU A 149 5.86 -15.64 22.96
C GLU A 149 5.91 -14.22 23.56
N GLY A 150 6.68 -13.31 22.97
CA GLY A 150 6.84 -11.95 23.48
C GLY A 150 7.71 -11.88 24.74
N ARG A 151 8.70 -12.78 24.88
CA ARG A 151 9.67 -12.82 25.99
C ARG A 151 11.09 -12.44 25.52
N PRO A 152 11.31 -11.24 24.93
CA PRO A 152 12.56 -10.90 24.26
C PRO A 152 13.77 -10.82 25.20
N ARG A 153 13.57 -10.51 26.49
CA ARG A 153 14.66 -10.53 27.48
C ARG A 153 15.16 -11.94 27.77
N GLN A 154 14.25 -12.91 27.85
CA GLN A 154 14.63 -14.31 28.05
C GLN A 154 15.33 -14.86 26.81
N ALA A 155 14.87 -14.48 25.61
CA ALA A 155 15.55 -14.82 24.36
C ALA A 155 16.98 -14.28 24.33
N GLU A 156 17.19 -13.05 24.78
CA GLU A 156 18.52 -12.42 24.89
C GLU A 156 19.43 -13.20 25.83
N ASP A 157 18.96 -13.53 27.03
CA ASP A 157 19.71 -14.33 28.02
C ASP A 157 20.06 -15.73 27.47
N THR A 158 19.11 -16.36 26.77
CA THR A 158 19.30 -17.66 26.11
C THR A 158 20.38 -17.59 25.04
N LEU A 159 20.38 -16.56 24.19
CA LEU A 159 21.41 -16.36 23.15
C LEU A 159 22.79 -16.10 23.76
N ARG A 160 22.88 -15.25 24.80
CA ARG A 160 24.14 -14.99 25.50
C ARG A 160 24.70 -16.23 26.16
N LYS A 161 23.84 -17.03 26.79
CA LYS A 161 24.25 -18.31 27.39
C LYS A 161 24.76 -19.27 26.33
N GLY A 162 24.03 -19.47 25.24
CA GLY A 162 24.49 -20.30 24.12
C GLY A 162 25.81 -19.82 23.53
N TRP A 163 25.99 -18.52 23.32
CA TRP A 163 27.24 -17.94 22.84
C TRP A 163 28.41 -18.17 23.82
N SER A 164 28.19 -18.03 25.13
CA SER A 164 29.23 -18.31 26.13
C SER A 164 29.67 -19.78 26.15
N LEU A 165 28.75 -20.71 25.86
CA LEU A 165 29.03 -22.14 25.77
C LEU A 165 29.90 -22.47 24.55
N ILE A 166 29.72 -21.76 23.43
CA ILE A 166 30.58 -21.90 22.23
C ILE A 166 32.03 -21.54 22.59
N ALA A 167 32.24 -20.39 23.24
CA ALA A 167 33.58 -19.98 23.65
C ALA A 167 34.24 -20.95 24.65
N ALA A 168 33.45 -21.54 25.55
CA ALA A 168 33.93 -22.56 26.48
C ALA A 168 34.31 -23.88 25.75
N ALA A 169 33.49 -24.29 24.77
CA ALA A 169 33.72 -25.48 23.96
C ALA A 169 34.95 -25.33 23.06
N GLU A 170 35.14 -24.17 22.41
CA GLU A 170 36.32 -23.85 21.61
C GLU A 170 37.61 -23.91 22.45
N LYS A 171 37.56 -23.34 23.67
CA LYS A 171 38.70 -23.42 24.60
C LYS A 171 39.02 -24.86 24.98
N SER A 172 38.01 -25.70 25.19
CA SER A 172 38.18 -27.10 25.55
C SER A 172 38.67 -27.96 24.39
N SER A 173 38.21 -27.71 23.15
CA SER A 173 38.68 -28.43 21.96
C SER A 173 40.15 -28.13 21.66
N SER A 174 40.61 -26.89 21.93
CA SER A 174 42.03 -26.52 21.77
C SER A 174 43.00 -27.29 22.69
N ILE A 175 42.50 -27.85 23.80
CA ILE A 175 43.30 -28.59 24.78
C ILE A 175 43.50 -30.05 24.36
N ASN A 176 42.58 -30.63 23.58
CA ASN A 176 42.56 -32.04 23.20
C ASN A 176 42.74 -32.23 21.69
N ALA A 177 43.83 -31.70 21.11
CA ALA A 177 44.07 -31.70 19.66
C ALA A 177 44.07 -33.11 19.00
N ASP A 178 44.30 -34.18 19.77
CA ASP A 178 44.42 -35.55 19.26
C ASP A 178 43.08 -36.32 19.13
N SER A 179 41.94 -35.73 19.50
CA SER A 179 40.64 -36.41 19.33
C SER A 179 40.14 -36.33 17.88
N PRO A 180 39.85 -37.45 17.21
CA PRO A 180 39.31 -37.47 15.84
C PRO A 180 37.88 -36.91 15.71
N GLU A 181 37.20 -36.60 16.82
CA GLU A 181 35.88 -35.96 16.84
C GLU A 181 35.93 -34.42 16.97
N ASN A 182 37.11 -33.81 16.86
CA ASN A 182 37.23 -32.36 16.99
C ASN A 182 36.55 -31.64 15.81
N MET A 183 35.46 -30.92 16.11
CA MET A 183 34.88 -29.90 15.22
C MET A 183 35.99 -28.99 14.69
N GLU A 184 36.00 -28.73 13.38
CA GLU A 184 36.96 -27.81 12.80
C GLU A 184 36.74 -26.40 13.37
N THR A 185 37.81 -25.62 13.59
CA THR A 185 37.72 -24.21 14.05
C THR A 185 36.75 -23.38 13.20
N LYS A 186 36.61 -23.72 11.91
CA LYS A 186 35.67 -23.09 10.98
C LYS A 186 34.21 -23.30 11.37
N ASP A 187 33.86 -24.41 12.01
CA ASP A 187 32.49 -24.70 12.43
C ASP A 187 32.12 -23.91 13.68
N PHE A 188 33.06 -23.73 14.63
CA PHE A 188 32.88 -22.82 15.76
C PHE A 188 32.66 -21.37 15.32
N ALA A 189 33.45 -20.86 14.37
CA ALA A 189 33.27 -19.50 13.84
C ALA A 189 31.89 -19.30 13.17
N LYS A 190 31.42 -20.29 12.40
CA LYS A 190 30.07 -20.25 11.80
C LYS A 190 28.97 -20.28 12.85
N LEU A 191 29.09 -21.14 13.87
CA LEU A 191 28.15 -21.21 14.98
C LEU A 191 28.12 -19.89 15.74
N GLU A 192 29.30 -19.35 16.08
CA GLU A 192 29.43 -18.05 16.73
C GLU A 192 28.75 -16.96 15.90
N ALA A 193 29.00 -16.90 14.60
CA ALA A 193 28.37 -15.93 13.71
C ALA A 193 26.85 -16.01 13.74
N ARG A 194 26.25 -17.22 13.82
CA ARG A 194 24.79 -17.39 13.95
C ARG A 194 24.24 -16.82 15.26
N PHE A 195 24.94 -17.01 16.38
CA PHE A 195 24.52 -16.45 17.67
C PHE A 195 24.67 -14.93 17.71
N VAL A 196 25.82 -14.41 17.27
CA VAL A 196 26.07 -12.97 17.23
C VAL A 196 25.05 -12.30 16.30
N TRP A 197 24.72 -12.92 15.16
CA TRP A 197 23.67 -12.46 14.25
C TRP A 197 22.31 -12.43 14.93
N ALA A 198 21.88 -13.53 15.55
CA ALA A 198 20.59 -13.62 16.23
C ALA A 198 20.47 -12.59 17.36
N LEU A 199 21.53 -12.38 18.12
CA LEU A 199 21.57 -11.40 19.20
C LEU A 199 21.53 -9.97 18.67
N ALA A 200 22.29 -9.65 17.62
CA ALA A 200 22.26 -8.34 16.97
C ALA A 200 20.87 -8.04 16.40
N ASN A 201 20.25 -9.03 15.75
CA ASN A 201 18.90 -8.93 15.20
C ASN A 201 17.84 -8.68 16.30
N LEU A 202 17.98 -9.37 17.43
CA LEU A 202 17.13 -9.18 18.61
C LEU A 202 17.26 -7.78 19.22
N ILE A 203 18.49 -7.32 19.44
CA ILE A 203 18.74 -5.99 20.03
C ILE A 203 18.14 -4.90 19.15
N VAL A 204 18.33 -4.99 17.82
CA VAL A 204 17.72 -4.03 16.88
C VAL A 204 16.20 -4.10 16.90
N GLN A 205 15.60 -5.28 16.94
CA GLN A 205 14.15 -5.42 17.05
C GLN A 205 13.62 -4.79 18.35
N GLN A 206 14.35 -4.93 19.46
CA GLN A 206 13.99 -4.26 20.71
C GLN A 206 14.14 -2.73 20.58
N MET A 207 15.17 -2.23 19.89
CA MET A 207 15.32 -0.80 19.59
C MET A 207 14.20 -0.25 18.70
N GLU A 208 13.69 -1.05 17.75
CA GLU A 208 12.54 -0.65 16.91
C GLU A 208 11.25 -0.51 17.73
N ASN A 209 11.09 -1.33 18.77
CA ASN A 209 9.94 -1.28 19.68
C ASN A 209 10.07 -0.19 20.75
N ASP A 210 11.29 0.11 21.20
CA ASP A 210 11.58 1.10 22.23
C ASP A 210 11.80 2.48 21.59
N SER A 211 10.80 3.37 21.62
CA SER A 211 10.90 4.71 20.98
C SER A 211 12.01 5.61 21.53
N ALA A 212 12.52 5.33 22.73
CA ALA A 212 13.64 6.02 23.35
C ALA A 212 14.86 5.10 23.34
N GLY A 213 15.57 5.04 22.20
CA GLY A 213 16.76 4.21 22.03
C GLY A 213 17.73 4.37 23.20
N GLN A 214 18.09 3.26 23.85
CA GLN A 214 19.03 3.26 24.96
C GLN A 214 20.46 3.32 24.40
N PRO A 215 21.28 4.36 24.71
CA PRO A 215 22.64 4.47 24.18
C PRO A 215 23.50 3.22 24.44
N GLN A 216 23.30 2.58 25.60
CA GLN A 216 23.99 1.33 25.97
C GLN A 216 23.71 0.17 25.00
N ARG A 217 22.49 0.08 24.47
CA ARG A 217 22.12 -0.95 23.49
C ARG A 217 22.74 -0.69 22.12
N LEU A 218 22.89 0.58 21.75
CA LEU A 218 23.57 0.95 20.52
C LEU A 218 25.07 0.59 20.60
N ASP A 219 25.74 0.94 21.69
CA ASP A 219 27.16 0.59 21.91
C ASP A 219 27.38 -0.93 21.93
N GLU A 220 26.44 -1.68 22.47
CA GLU A 220 26.46 -3.13 22.39
C GLU A 220 26.24 -3.65 20.97
N PHE A 221 25.24 -3.14 20.26
CA PHE A 221 24.95 -3.53 18.90
C PHE A 221 26.14 -3.30 17.96
N GLU A 222 26.82 -2.15 18.06
CA GLU A 222 28.02 -1.86 17.26
C GLU A 222 29.17 -2.84 17.55
N ARG A 223 29.34 -3.28 18.80
CA ARG A 223 30.32 -4.34 19.15
C ARG A 223 29.97 -5.68 18.52
N LEU A 224 28.67 -6.01 18.43
CA LEU A 224 28.23 -7.23 17.74
C LEU A 224 28.46 -7.13 16.23
N LEU A 225 28.24 -5.97 15.60
CA LEU A 225 28.56 -5.77 14.18
C LEU A 225 30.06 -5.96 13.90
N GLN A 226 30.93 -5.33 14.70
CA GLN A 226 32.39 -5.52 14.59
C GLN A 226 32.78 -6.99 14.75
N ARG A 227 32.09 -7.72 15.66
CA ARG A 227 32.32 -9.15 15.83
C ARG A 227 31.92 -9.94 14.58
N LEU A 228 30.76 -9.65 13.98
CA LEU A 228 30.32 -10.30 12.73
C LEU A 228 31.30 -10.06 11.58
N GLU A 229 31.82 -8.84 11.45
CA GLU A 229 32.86 -8.49 10.47
C GLU A 229 34.13 -9.34 10.70
N SER A 230 34.57 -9.49 11.96
CA SER A 230 35.74 -10.33 12.29
C SER A 230 35.53 -11.83 12.01
N LEU A 231 34.27 -12.28 12.02
CA LEU A 231 33.87 -13.65 11.69
C LEU A 231 33.67 -13.87 10.19
N SER A 232 34.05 -12.89 9.35
CA SER A 232 33.93 -12.95 7.89
C SER A 232 32.49 -13.15 7.39
N VAL A 233 31.50 -12.63 8.14
CA VAL A 233 30.11 -12.55 7.66
C VAL A 233 30.07 -11.58 6.46
N PRO A 234 29.34 -11.89 5.37
CA PRO A 234 29.27 -11.01 4.19
C PRO A 234 28.89 -9.57 4.56
N ALA A 235 29.58 -8.59 3.97
CA ALA A 235 29.40 -7.16 4.28
C ALA A 235 27.94 -6.71 4.11
N ALA A 236 27.28 -7.11 3.02
CA ALA A 236 25.86 -6.83 2.77
C ALA A 236 24.93 -7.28 3.91
N ASN A 237 25.23 -8.39 4.59
CA ASN A 237 24.44 -8.87 5.73
C ASN A 237 24.66 -7.98 6.98
N VAL A 238 25.91 -7.57 7.22
CA VAL A 238 26.25 -6.63 8.31
C VAL A 238 25.62 -5.26 8.05
N ASP A 239 25.68 -4.77 6.82
CA ASP A 239 25.08 -3.51 6.41
C ASP A 239 23.56 -3.53 6.47
N TYR A 240 22.91 -4.67 6.19
CA TYR A 240 21.48 -4.82 6.47
C TYR A 240 21.15 -4.56 7.95
N LEU A 241 21.88 -5.19 8.89
CA LEU A 241 21.67 -4.96 10.33
C LEU A 241 21.97 -3.50 10.72
N ARG A 242 23.05 -2.92 10.18
CA ARG A 242 23.40 -1.51 10.38
C ARG A 242 22.28 -0.58 9.90
N GLY A 243 21.73 -0.84 8.71
CA GLY A 243 20.60 -0.13 8.13
C GLY A 243 19.34 -0.22 9.00
N ARG A 244 19.05 -1.40 9.56
CA ARG A 244 17.96 -1.57 10.54
C ARG A 244 18.15 -0.74 11.81
N SER A 245 19.37 -0.75 12.38
CA SER A 245 19.68 0.07 13.55
C SER A 245 19.50 1.57 13.25
N LEU A 246 19.96 2.04 12.09
CA LEU A 246 19.75 3.43 11.65
C LEU A 246 18.26 3.74 11.49
N PHE A 247 17.47 2.81 10.96
CA PHE A 247 16.02 2.96 10.84
C PHE A 247 15.34 3.07 12.21
N ALA A 248 15.71 2.21 13.17
CA ALA A 248 15.22 2.25 14.55
C ALA A 248 15.55 3.57 15.25
N GLN A 249 16.74 4.12 14.98
CA GLN A 249 17.18 5.44 15.45
C GLN A 249 16.52 6.62 14.71
N GLN A 250 15.56 6.36 13.82
CA GLN A 250 14.87 7.36 13.00
C GLN A 250 15.80 8.15 12.05
N ARG A 251 17.00 7.61 11.76
CA ARG A 251 17.96 8.18 10.80
C ARG A 251 17.71 7.63 9.40
N TRP A 252 16.52 7.88 8.87
CA TRP A 252 16.01 7.19 7.68
C TRP A 252 16.82 7.46 6.40
N HIS A 253 17.41 8.65 6.24
CA HIS A 253 18.28 8.94 5.11
C HIS A 253 19.54 8.05 5.11
N SER A 254 20.23 7.97 6.26
CA SER A 254 21.39 7.08 6.41
C SER A 254 20.99 5.61 6.29
N ALA A 255 19.86 5.21 6.87
CA ALA A 255 19.33 3.86 6.73
C ALA A 255 19.11 3.50 5.25
N ARG A 256 18.48 4.40 4.48
CA ARG A 256 18.24 4.22 3.04
C ARG A 256 19.54 3.99 2.27
N GLN A 257 20.57 4.80 2.51
CA GLN A 257 21.86 4.68 1.82
C GLN A 257 22.51 3.31 2.08
N VAL A 258 22.60 2.92 3.36
CA VAL A 258 23.22 1.65 3.76
C VAL A 258 22.41 0.45 3.25
N LEU A 259 21.08 0.50 3.33
CA LEU A 259 20.21 -0.57 2.83
C LEU A 259 20.28 -0.68 1.29
N ALA A 260 20.36 0.43 0.57
CA ALA A 260 20.48 0.41 -0.89
C ALA A 260 21.82 -0.18 -1.38
N GLU A 261 22.92 0.06 -0.66
CA GLU A 261 24.21 -0.60 -0.92
C GLU A 261 24.10 -2.10 -0.62
N ALA A 262 23.61 -2.46 0.56
CA ALA A 262 23.41 -3.85 0.96
C ALA A 262 22.54 -4.62 -0.05
N SER A 263 21.49 -4.00 -0.59
CA SER A 263 20.64 -4.62 -1.63
C SER A 263 21.40 -4.95 -2.92
N ARG A 264 22.38 -4.14 -3.31
CA ARG A 264 23.12 -4.33 -4.57
C ARG A 264 24.11 -5.49 -4.48
N GLU A 265 24.65 -5.73 -3.30
CA GLU A 265 25.65 -6.77 -3.04
C GLU A 265 25.03 -8.12 -2.60
N MET A 266 23.80 -8.11 -2.10
CA MET A 266 23.15 -9.31 -1.57
C MET A 266 22.71 -10.27 -2.69
N ASP A 267 22.87 -11.59 -2.46
CA ASP A 267 22.37 -12.63 -3.37
C ASP A 267 20.84 -12.51 -3.51
N ARG A 268 20.34 -12.54 -4.76
CA ARG A 268 18.90 -12.53 -5.08
C ARG A 268 18.11 -13.66 -4.43
N ARG A 269 18.77 -14.77 -4.07
CA ARG A 269 18.15 -15.91 -3.37
C ARG A 269 18.16 -15.77 -1.84
N SER A 270 18.74 -14.69 -1.32
CA SER A 270 18.75 -14.43 0.13
C SER A 270 17.33 -14.19 0.63
N SER A 271 16.92 -14.93 1.67
CA SER A 271 15.65 -14.68 2.36
C SER A 271 15.61 -13.32 3.07
N ILE A 272 16.77 -12.68 3.28
CA ILE A 272 16.86 -11.35 3.89
C ILE A 272 16.49 -10.25 2.88
N LEU A 273 16.67 -10.48 1.57
CA LEU A 273 16.52 -9.44 0.55
C LEU A 273 15.10 -8.85 0.53
N GLY A 274 14.06 -9.68 0.68
CA GLY A 274 12.69 -9.21 0.76
C GLY A 274 12.45 -8.28 1.97
N HIS A 275 12.94 -8.66 3.15
CA HIS A 275 12.86 -7.82 4.36
C HIS A 275 13.65 -6.51 4.21
N LEU A 276 14.82 -6.58 3.58
CA LEU A 276 15.64 -5.42 3.26
C LEU A 276 14.87 -4.43 2.38
N HIS A 277 14.26 -4.89 1.28
CA HIS A 277 13.49 -4.02 0.40
C HIS A 277 12.26 -3.43 1.08
N LEU A 278 11.57 -4.19 1.92
CA LEU A 278 10.46 -3.66 2.72
C LEU A 278 10.92 -2.54 3.66
N LEU A 279 12.10 -2.67 4.26
CA LEU A 279 12.65 -1.64 5.12
C LEU A 279 13.14 -0.42 4.33
N LEU A 280 13.72 -0.63 3.15
CA LEU A 280 14.12 0.42 2.24
C LEU A 280 12.90 1.21 1.74
N SER A 281 11.81 0.51 1.40
CA SER A 281 10.50 1.09 1.08
C SER A 281 9.97 1.94 2.24
N LYS A 282 9.96 1.41 3.48
CA LYS A 282 9.57 2.18 4.67
C LYS A 282 10.45 3.42 4.88
N SER A 283 11.75 3.33 4.60
CA SER A 283 12.66 4.47 4.70
C SER A 283 12.32 5.54 3.65
N ASN A 284 12.05 5.14 2.41
CA ASN A 284 11.60 6.04 1.35
C ASN A 284 10.27 6.72 1.70
N ARG A 285 9.30 5.96 2.25
CA ARG A 285 8.02 6.50 2.73
C ARG A 285 8.20 7.60 3.76
N ARG A 286 9.08 7.38 4.76
CA ARG A 286 9.37 8.35 5.82
C ARG A 286 10.05 9.62 5.28
N LEU A 287 10.76 9.50 4.16
CA LEU A 287 11.39 10.61 3.45
C LEU A 287 10.51 11.24 2.38
N GLY A 288 9.26 10.78 2.18
CA GLY A 288 8.39 11.29 1.12
C GLY A 288 8.86 10.98 -0.30
N LEU A 289 9.72 9.97 -0.46
CA LEU A 289 10.32 9.55 -1.74
C LEU A 289 9.47 8.46 -2.40
N PHE A 290 8.27 8.84 -2.85
CA PHE A 290 7.26 7.91 -3.38
C PHE A 290 7.77 7.07 -4.56
N GLU A 291 8.42 7.71 -5.54
CA GLU A 291 8.88 7.04 -6.76
C GLU A 291 9.93 5.97 -6.45
N GLN A 292 10.85 6.25 -5.52
CA GLN A 292 11.82 5.27 -5.03
C GLN A 292 11.14 4.18 -4.19
N GLU A 293 10.11 4.50 -3.43
CA GLU A 293 9.32 3.49 -2.71
C GLU A 293 8.67 2.49 -3.67
N VAL A 294 8.01 2.98 -4.72
CA VAL A 294 7.43 2.15 -5.79
C VAL A 294 8.52 1.34 -6.49
N SER A 295 9.64 1.95 -6.89
CA SER A 295 10.74 1.23 -7.55
C SER A 295 11.25 0.07 -6.70
N VAL A 296 11.51 0.32 -5.41
CA VAL A 296 12.02 -0.70 -4.48
C VAL A 296 11.00 -1.82 -4.26
N LEU A 297 9.71 -1.51 -4.17
CA LEU A 297 8.68 -2.54 -4.05
C LEU A 297 8.54 -3.37 -5.34
N ARG A 298 8.72 -2.78 -6.53
CA ARG A 298 8.77 -3.55 -7.79
C ARG A 298 9.96 -4.51 -7.79
N ASP A 299 11.15 -4.03 -7.45
CA ASP A 299 12.34 -4.87 -7.33
C ASP A 299 12.12 -6.00 -6.32
N ALA A 300 11.47 -5.71 -5.20
CA ALA A 300 11.13 -6.71 -4.19
C ALA A 300 10.18 -7.79 -4.72
N ILE A 301 9.18 -7.41 -5.51
CA ILE A 301 8.24 -8.37 -6.12
C ILE A 301 8.94 -9.25 -7.16
N GLU A 302 9.90 -8.70 -7.91
CA GLU A 302 10.68 -9.46 -8.90
C GLU A 302 11.64 -10.46 -8.26
N ASN A 303 12.17 -10.16 -7.07
CA ASN A 303 13.19 -10.96 -6.40
C ASN A 303 12.65 -11.85 -5.26
N SER A 304 11.43 -11.63 -4.77
CA SER A 304 10.85 -12.41 -3.67
C SER A 304 9.95 -13.55 -4.16
N ARG A 305 10.09 -14.71 -3.53
CA ARG A 305 9.15 -15.84 -3.72
C ARG A 305 7.80 -15.55 -3.04
N ASP A 306 7.83 -14.84 -1.91
CA ASP A 306 6.66 -14.48 -1.09
C ASP A 306 6.11 -13.09 -1.47
N SER A 307 5.62 -13.00 -2.71
CA SER A 307 5.25 -11.73 -3.33
C SER A 307 3.92 -11.12 -2.84
N ALA A 308 3.10 -11.87 -2.11
CA ALA A 308 1.74 -11.47 -1.71
C ALA A 308 1.71 -10.20 -0.83
N SER A 309 2.44 -10.22 0.30
CA SER A 309 2.45 -9.10 1.25
C SER A 309 3.08 -7.83 0.65
N ILE A 310 4.05 -8.00 -0.26
CA ILE A 310 4.73 -6.91 -0.96
C ILE A 310 3.81 -6.31 -2.03
N ARG A 311 3.10 -7.13 -2.81
CA ARG A 311 2.09 -6.69 -3.78
C ARG A 311 0.94 -5.95 -3.10
N LEU A 312 0.49 -6.41 -1.94
CA LEU A 312 -0.54 -5.70 -1.17
C LEU A 312 -0.04 -4.35 -0.64
N GLN A 313 1.23 -4.27 -0.21
CA GLN A 313 1.87 -3.00 0.15
C GLN A 313 2.01 -2.07 -1.05
N MET A 314 2.35 -2.59 -2.22
CA MET A 314 2.39 -1.84 -3.48
C MET A 314 1.02 -1.28 -3.84
N ALA A 315 -0.01 -2.12 -3.83
CA ALA A 315 -1.37 -1.71 -4.16
C ALA A 315 -1.87 -0.61 -3.20
N ASP A 316 -1.62 -0.76 -1.90
CA ASP A 316 -1.98 0.25 -0.90
C ASP A 316 -1.20 1.57 -1.10
N LEU A 317 0.09 1.49 -1.45
CA LEU A 317 0.93 2.66 -1.75
C LEU A 317 0.44 3.40 -3.01
N LEU A 318 0.21 2.68 -4.11
CA LEU A 318 -0.29 3.27 -5.36
C LEU A 318 -1.67 3.89 -5.15
N ARG A 319 -2.55 3.19 -4.42
CA ARG A 319 -3.87 3.70 -4.04
C ARG A 319 -3.75 4.98 -3.21
N SER A 320 -2.91 4.99 -2.17
CA SER A 320 -2.75 6.19 -1.35
C SER A 320 -2.25 7.36 -2.17
N HIS A 321 -1.54 7.15 -3.28
CA HIS A 321 -1.12 8.22 -4.19
C HIS A 321 -2.10 8.54 -5.34
N GLY A 322 -3.30 7.95 -5.32
CA GLY A 322 -4.33 8.16 -6.34
C GLY A 322 -4.13 7.35 -7.63
N GLU A 323 -3.10 6.51 -7.71
CA GLU A 323 -2.82 5.61 -8.83
C GLU A 323 -3.68 4.34 -8.75
N VAL A 324 -5.01 4.53 -8.64
CA VAL A 324 -5.97 3.46 -8.32
C VAL A 324 -6.06 2.39 -9.41
N SER A 325 -5.88 2.77 -10.68
CA SER A 325 -5.86 1.82 -11.80
C SER A 325 -4.70 0.84 -11.68
N GLU A 326 -3.48 1.33 -11.47
CA GLU A 326 -2.30 0.47 -11.28
C GLU A 326 -2.42 -0.35 -9.99
N ALA A 327 -2.91 0.26 -8.89
CA ALA A 327 -3.18 -0.46 -7.65
C ALA A 327 -4.11 -1.66 -7.88
N SER A 328 -5.18 -1.48 -8.68
CA SER A 328 -6.13 -2.55 -9.02
C SER A 328 -5.45 -3.69 -9.78
N GLU A 329 -4.56 -3.38 -10.73
CA GLU A 329 -3.82 -4.40 -11.49
C GLU A 329 -2.99 -5.27 -10.55
N TRP A 330 -2.25 -4.67 -9.61
CA TRP A 330 -1.47 -5.43 -8.63
C TRP A 330 -2.31 -6.37 -7.75
N LEU A 331 -3.55 -5.99 -7.44
CA LEU A 331 -4.49 -6.84 -6.72
C LEU A 331 -5.02 -8.01 -7.58
N GLU A 332 -5.09 -7.87 -8.90
CA GLU A 332 -5.54 -8.95 -9.79
C GLU A 332 -4.49 -10.08 -9.88
N TRP A 333 -3.21 -9.75 -9.65
CA TRP A 333 -2.12 -10.72 -9.60
C TRP A 333 -1.97 -11.44 -8.25
N LEU A 334 -2.88 -11.19 -7.30
CA LEU A 334 -2.88 -11.81 -5.99
C LEU A 334 -3.61 -13.17 -6.03
N PRO A 335 -2.93 -14.34 -5.90
CA PRO A 335 -3.59 -15.64 -5.71
C PRO A 335 -4.52 -15.68 -4.47
N VAL A 336 -5.83 -15.65 -4.70
CA VAL A 336 -6.93 -15.56 -3.70
C VAL A 336 -6.83 -16.53 -2.52
N GLU A 337 -6.11 -17.64 -2.64
CA GLU A 337 -6.13 -18.74 -1.66
C GLU A 337 -5.12 -18.56 -0.50
N ASP A 338 -4.14 -17.65 -0.61
CA ASP A 338 -2.96 -17.64 0.28
C ASP A 338 -2.83 -16.35 1.12
N TYR A 339 -3.95 -15.68 1.39
CA TYR A 339 -3.93 -14.38 2.07
C TYR A 339 -4.05 -14.45 3.58
N GLY A 340 -2.91 -14.25 4.23
CA GLY A 340 -2.85 -13.90 5.65
C GLY A 340 -3.60 -12.61 6.02
N ASP A 341 -3.78 -11.69 5.08
CA ASP A 341 -4.40 -10.38 5.30
C ASP A 341 -5.62 -10.16 4.39
N ALA A 342 -6.56 -11.12 4.44
CA ALA A 342 -7.83 -11.05 3.70
C ALA A 342 -8.61 -9.76 4.00
N SER A 343 -8.46 -9.22 5.22
CA SER A 343 -9.05 -7.94 5.59
C SER A 343 -8.48 -6.79 4.76
N ARG A 344 -7.15 -6.61 4.76
CA ARG A 344 -6.52 -5.54 3.98
C ARG A 344 -6.74 -5.72 2.50
N LEU A 345 -6.74 -6.95 1.98
CA LEU A 345 -7.10 -7.22 0.59
C LEU A 345 -8.51 -6.70 0.29
N ALA A 346 -9.52 -7.11 1.07
CA ALA A 346 -10.90 -6.66 0.88
C ALA A 346 -11.02 -5.14 0.94
N ARG A 347 -10.36 -4.50 1.92
CA ARG A 347 -10.32 -3.05 2.06
C ARG A 347 -9.72 -2.36 0.83
N VAL A 348 -8.54 -2.78 0.38
CA VAL A 348 -7.90 -2.15 -0.80
C VAL A 348 -8.76 -2.38 -2.04
N THR A 349 -9.35 -3.57 -2.22
CA THR A 349 -10.27 -3.85 -3.34
C THR A 349 -11.50 -2.94 -3.30
N ILE A 350 -12.15 -2.78 -2.14
CA ILE A 350 -13.31 -1.89 -1.97
C ILE A 350 -12.92 -0.45 -2.31
N LEU A 351 -11.79 0.03 -1.79
CA LEU A 351 -11.30 1.39 -2.07
C LEU A 351 -10.95 1.61 -3.55
N CYS A 352 -10.38 0.61 -4.21
CA CYS A 352 -10.08 0.67 -5.65
C CYS A 352 -11.34 0.77 -6.50
N GLU A 353 -12.37 -0.02 -6.19
CA GLU A 353 -13.66 0.04 -6.88
C GLU A 353 -14.43 1.32 -6.56
N ALA A 354 -14.27 1.84 -5.34
CA ALA A 354 -14.84 3.09 -4.89
C ALA A 354 -14.42 4.30 -5.74
N ALA A 355 -13.13 4.41 -6.04
CA ALA A 355 -12.58 5.49 -6.84
C ALA A 355 -12.95 5.39 -8.34
N ARG A 356 -13.51 4.26 -8.80
CA ARG A 356 -14.04 4.15 -10.15
C ARG A 356 -15.35 4.93 -10.29
N PRO A 357 -15.60 5.58 -11.45
CA PRO A 357 -16.92 6.14 -11.75
C PRO A 357 -18.02 5.09 -11.54
N PRO A 358 -19.20 5.46 -11.01
CA PRO A 358 -20.27 4.50 -10.69
C PRO A 358 -20.62 3.53 -11.83
N ALA A 359 -20.60 4.00 -13.09
CA ALA A 359 -20.87 3.19 -14.27
C ALA A 359 -19.81 2.11 -14.57
N ASN A 360 -18.58 2.26 -14.05
CA ASN A 360 -17.44 1.39 -14.30
C ASN A 360 -17.11 0.48 -13.12
N ARG A 361 -17.89 0.56 -12.03
CA ARG A 361 -17.72 -0.30 -10.86
C ARG A 361 -18.06 -1.73 -11.20
N ARG A 362 -17.39 -2.69 -10.56
CA ARG A 362 -17.58 -4.13 -10.76
C ARG A 362 -18.21 -4.75 -9.51
N PRO A 363 -19.55 -4.84 -9.41
CA PRO A 363 -20.23 -5.36 -8.22
C PRO A 363 -19.76 -6.76 -7.79
N HIS A 364 -19.53 -7.65 -8.75
CA HIS A 364 -19.07 -9.01 -8.48
C HIS A 364 -17.68 -9.06 -7.83
N VAL A 365 -16.80 -8.09 -8.08
CA VAL A 365 -15.48 -7.99 -7.43
C VAL A 365 -15.64 -7.59 -5.97
N LEU A 366 -16.52 -6.63 -5.68
CA LEU A 366 -16.86 -6.21 -4.31
C LEU A 366 -17.45 -7.37 -3.50
N GLU A 367 -18.41 -8.09 -4.09
CA GLU A 367 -19.03 -9.26 -3.45
C GLU A 367 -18.01 -10.38 -3.20
N ALA A 368 -17.14 -10.68 -4.19
CA ALA A 368 -16.09 -11.68 -4.03
C ALA A 368 -15.09 -11.32 -2.92
N ALA A 369 -14.72 -10.04 -2.80
CA ALA A 369 -13.85 -9.54 -1.72
C ALA A 369 -14.47 -9.76 -0.34
N ILE A 370 -15.76 -9.41 -0.16
CA ILE A 370 -16.50 -9.66 1.09
C ILE A 370 -16.58 -11.15 1.40
N GLN A 371 -16.94 -11.98 0.42
CA GLN A 371 -17.07 -13.43 0.63
C GLN A 371 -15.72 -14.08 0.96
N HIS A 372 -14.62 -13.59 0.38
CA HIS A 372 -13.29 -14.02 0.73
C HIS A 372 -12.94 -13.63 2.17
N ALA A 373 -13.13 -12.37 2.56
CA ALA A 373 -12.91 -11.90 3.93
C ALA A 373 -13.73 -12.68 4.97
N LYS A 374 -15.00 -13.00 4.67
CA LYS A 374 -15.83 -13.88 5.53
C LYS A 374 -15.24 -15.28 5.69
N ARG A 375 -14.80 -15.92 4.61
CA ARG A 375 -14.19 -17.26 4.64
C ARG A 375 -12.90 -17.28 5.46
N CYS A 376 -12.12 -16.21 5.41
CA CYS A 376 -10.89 -16.05 6.19
C CYS A 376 -11.12 -15.62 7.65
N GLY A 377 -12.38 -15.49 8.09
CA GLY A 377 -12.71 -15.20 9.48
C GLY A 377 -12.34 -13.78 9.92
N VAL A 378 -12.39 -12.80 9.01
CA VAL A 378 -12.23 -11.39 9.38
C VAL A 378 -13.23 -11.02 10.49
N PRO A 379 -12.82 -10.27 11.54
CA PRO A 379 -13.69 -9.94 12.67
C PRO A 379 -15.04 -9.34 12.24
N ALA A 380 -16.11 -9.71 12.93
CA ALA A 380 -17.48 -9.30 12.57
C ALA A 380 -17.66 -7.77 12.47
N ALA A 381 -16.95 -7.01 13.30
CA ALA A 381 -16.98 -5.55 13.28
C ALA A 381 -16.43 -4.99 11.96
N GLU A 382 -15.26 -5.48 11.58
CA GLU A 382 -14.56 -5.08 10.37
C GLU A 382 -15.33 -5.53 9.11
N MET A 383 -15.91 -6.72 9.16
CA MET A 383 -16.81 -7.21 8.11
C MET A 383 -18.04 -6.31 7.92
N ALA A 384 -18.66 -5.85 9.00
CA ALA A 384 -19.80 -4.94 8.92
C ALA A 384 -19.43 -3.60 8.28
N PHE A 385 -18.19 -3.10 8.48
CA PHE A 385 -17.70 -1.92 7.76
C PHE A 385 -17.60 -2.17 6.26
N TYR A 386 -17.02 -3.30 5.86
CA TYR A 386 -16.91 -3.66 4.44
C TYR A 386 -18.27 -3.84 3.77
N GLU A 387 -19.23 -4.45 4.46
CA GLU A 387 -20.60 -4.59 3.98
C GLU A 387 -21.31 -3.24 3.82
N ALA A 388 -21.14 -2.34 4.79
CA ALA A 388 -21.70 -0.99 4.72
C ALA A 388 -21.10 -0.18 3.56
N ASP A 389 -19.77 -0.22 3.37
CA ASP A 389 -19.10 0.46 2.26
C ASP A 389 -19.55 -0.10 0.90
N VAL A 390 -19.66 -1.42 0.76
CA VAL A 390 -20.17 -2.03 -0.47
C VAL A 390 -21.64 -1.66 -0.70
N ALA A 391 -22.49 -1.64 0.33
CA ALA A 391 -23.87 -1.19 0.20
C ALA A 391 -23.95 0.27 -0.30
N LEU A 392 -23.08 1.15 0.20
CA LEU A 392 -22.98 2.53 -0.28
C LEU A 392 -22.52 2.61 -1.75
N LEU A 393 -21.51 1.82 -2.13
CA LEU A 393 -21.03 1.76 -3.51
C LEU A 393 -22.08 1.23 -4.49
N LEU A 394 -22.97 0.36 -4.03
CA LEU A 394 -24.12 -0.19 -4.76
C LEU A 394 -25.39 0.68 -4.66
N GLN A 395 -25.29 1.90 -4.15
CA GLN A 395 -26.41 2.85 -4.01
C GLN A 395 -27.56 2.34 -3.11
N LYS A 396 -27.23 1.64 -2.02
CA LYS A 396 -28.18 1.14 -1.01
C LYS A 396 -27.94 1.79 0.37
N PRO A 397 -28.14 3.12 0.51
CA PRO A 397 -27.83 3.84 1.76
C PRO A 397 -28.64 3.33 2.95
N ASP A 398 -29.91 2.94 2.77
CA ASP A 398 -30.76 2.40 3.85
C ASP A 398 -30.25 1.06 4.39
N GLU A 399 -29.59 0.26 3.54
CA GLU A 399 -28.96 -0.99 3.96
C GLU A 399 -27.68 -0.70 4.75
N ALA A 400 -26.83 0.20 4.23
CA ALA A 400 -25.61 0.62 4.91
C ALA A 400 -25.89 1.22 6.30
N GLY A 401 -26.88 2.11 6.40
CA GLY A 401 -27.30 2.70 7.67
C GLY A 401 -27.71 1.64 8.70
N ARG A 402 -28.56 0.68 8.30
CA ARG A 402 -28.98 -0.42 9.18
C ARG A 402 -27.82 -1.31 9.63
N ILE A 403 -26.86 -1.60 8.74
CA ILE A 403 -25.66 -2.36 9.09
C ILE A 403 -24.84 -1.61 10.15
N LEU A 404 -24.59 -0.32 9.95
CA LEU A 404 -23.80 0.51 10.86
C LEU A 404 -24.51 0.76 12.22
N GLU A 405 -25.83 0.96 12.21
CA GLU A 405 -26.64 1.04 13.43
C GLU A 405 -26.60 -0.27 14.21
N SER A 406 -26.81 -1.40 13.52
CA SER A 406 -26.72 -2.73 14.13
C SER A 406 -25.33 -3.01 14.69
N LEU A 407 -24.27 -2.55 14.03
CA LEU A 407 -22.90 -2.69 14.50
C LEU A 407 -22.66 -1.87 15.78
N ARG A 408 -23.10 -0.61 15.81
CA ARG A 408 -23.04 0.24 17.02
C ARG A 408 -23.80 -0.41 18.17
N ASP A 409 -24.99 -0.93 17.92
CA ASP A 409 -25.83 -1.52 18.96
C ASP A 409 -25.25 -2.85 19.47
N ALA A 410 -24.61 -3.64 18.60
CA ALA A 410 -23.93 -4.87 18.97
C ALA A 410 -22.58 -4.62 19.66
N GLN A 411 -21.90 -3.53 19.34
CA GLN A 411 -20.57 -3.17 19.86
C GLN A 411 -20.52 -1.69 20.31
N PRO A 412 -21.28 -1.31 21.34
CA PRO A 412 -21.35 0.08 21.78
C PRO A 412 -20.02 0.58 22.34
N ASP A 413 -19.13 -0.34 22.72
CA ASP A 413 -17.82 -0.03 23.31
C ASP A 413 -16.69 0.13 22.27
N HIS A 414 -17.00 0.05 20.97
CA HIS A 414 -16.03 0.17 19.88
C HIS A 414 -16.14 1.56 19.21
N PRO A 415 -15.15 2.46 19.35
CA PRO A 415 -15.20 3.83 18.80
C PRO A 415 -15.52 3.89 17.30
N GLU A 416 -14.96 2.97 16.53
CA GLU A 416 -15.07 2.89 15.08
C GLU A 416 -16.52 2.69 14.61
N ALA A 417 -17.35 1.96 15.37
CA ALA A 417 -18.76 1.79 15.05
C ALA A 417 -19.52 3.14 15.08
N TRP A 418 -19.22 3.97 16.08
CA TRP A 418 -19.79 5.31 16.20
C TRP A 418 -19.27 6.27 15.12
N VAL A 419 -17.95 6.24 14.87
CA VAL A 419 -17.31 7.07 13.84
C VAL A 419 -17.89 6.80 12.46
N MET A 420 -18.02 5.53 12.07
CA MET A 420 -18.54 5.17 10.76
C MET A 420 -20.01 5.56 10.60
N LEU A 421 -20.84 5.36 11.63
CA LEU A 421 -22.22 5.80 11.61
C LEU A 421 -22.34 7.34 11.50
N ALA A 422 -21.53 8.08 12.25
CA ALA A 422 -21.52 9.55 12.16
C ALA A 422 -21.08 10.02 10.77
N LEU A 423 -20.02 9.44 10.21
CA LEU A 423 -19.53 9.76 8.87
C LEU A 423 -20.56 9.41 7.77
N PHE A 424 -21.33 8.34 7.96
CA PHE A 424 -22.46 7.99 7.09
C PHE A 424 -23.53 9.09 7.11
N HIS A 425 -24.01 9.49 8.29
CA HIS A 425 -25.04 10.53 8.40
C HIS A 425 -24.57 11.89 7.90
N ALA A 426 -23.31 12.26 8.12
CA ALA A 426 -22.76 13.53 7.66
C ALA A 426 -22.80 13.70 6.15
N ARG A 427 -22.84 12.61 5.38
CA ARG A 427 -22.87 12.61 3.91
C ARG A 427 -24.28 12.46 3.35
N HIS A 428 -25.25 12.08 4.18
CA HIS A 428 -26.62 11.90 3.71
C HIS A 428 -27.24 13.28 3.38
N PRO A 429 -27.87 13.44 2.20
CA PRO A 429 -28.33 14.74 1.69
C PRO A 429 -29.51 15.38 2.45
N ASP A 430 -29.96 14.80 3.56
CA ASP A 430 -31.20 15.20 4.27
C ASP A 430 -31.15 16.58 4.96
N GLY A 431 -30.15 17.41 4.67
CA GLY A 431 -29.97 18.75 5.24
C GLY A 431 -29.63 18.78 6.74
N ASN A 432 -29.91 17.70 7.48
CA ASN A 432 -29.65 17.55 8.91
C ASN A 432 -28.45 16.61 9.23
N GLY A 433 -27.76 16.11 8.20
CA GLY A 433 -26.69 15.12 8.34
C GLY A 433 -25.58 15.54 9.28
N PHE A 434 -25.15 16.81 9.22
CA PHE A 434 -24.12 17.37 10.10
C PHE A 434 -24.53 17.32 11.58
N ALA A 435 -25.73 17.80 11.91
CA ALA A 435 -26.20 17.87 13.30
C ALA A 435 -26.40 16.46 13.88
N GLN A 436 -26.91 15.53 13.07
CA GLN A 436 -27.04 14.13 13.47
C GLN A 436 -25.67 13.49 13.70
N ALA A 437 -24.72 13.66 12.78
CA ALA A 437 -23.37 13.12 12.93
C ALA A 437 -22.66 13.67 14.18
N ASN A 438 -22.76 14.98 14.44
CA ASN A 438 -22.19 15.59 15.63
C ASN A 438 -22.87 15.09 16.93
N THR A 439 -24.18 14.83 16.89
CA THR A 439 -24.91 14.24 18.02
C THR A 439 -24.42 12.82 18.30
N ILE A 440 -24.22 12.00 17.25
CA ILE A 440 -23.70 10.63 17.38
C ILE A 440 -22.29 10.65 17.99
N LEU A 441 -21.38 11.51 17.52
CA LEU A 441 -20.02 11.60 18.06
C LEU A 441 -20.00 12.11 19.51
N ARG A 442 -20.86 13.06 19.88
CA ARG A 442 -20.98 13.52 21.27
C ARG A 442 -21.52 12.42 22.19
N ASN A 443 -22.50 11.64 21.73
CA ASN A 443 -23.01 10.50 22.49
C ASN A 443 -21.90 9.44 22.67
N ALA A 444 -21.12 9.20 21.62
CA ALA A 444 -19.97 8.29 21.67
C ALA A 444 -18.93 8.75 22.70
N GLU A 445 -18.55 10.04 22.68
CA GLU A 445 -17.60 10.61 23.66
C GLU A 445 -18.13 10.59 25.10
N GLN A 446 -19.44 10.79 25.29
CA GLN A 446 -20.05 10.67 26.61
C GLN A 446 -20.02 9.23 27.14
N HIS A 447 -20.15 8.25 26.24
CA HIS A 447 -20.15 6.82 26.58
C HIS A 447 -18.72 6.27 26.77
N LEU A 448 -17.80 6.59 25.86
CA LEU A 448 -16.46 6.00 25.77
C LEU A 448 -15.33 6.89 26.28
N GLY A 449 -15.62 8.17 26.51
CA GLY A 449 -14.60 9.17 26.75
C GLY A 449 -13.98 9.73 25.47
N PRO A 450 -13.00 10.63 25.60
CA PRO A 450 -12.33 11.24 24.46
C PRO A 450 -11.48 10.21 23.70
N ASP A 451 -11.69 10.11 22.40
CA ASP A 451 -10.91 9.23 21.50
C ASP A 451 -10.41 10.02 20.28
N PRO A 452 -9.16 9.84 19.84
CA PRO A 452 -8.63 10.48 18.62
C PRO A 452 -9.52 10.30 17.38
N SER A 453 -10.17 9.15 17.25
CA SER A 453 -11.01 8.82 16.09
C SER A 453 -12.26 9.69 16.01
N PHE A 454 -12.83 10.09 17.15
CA PHE A 454 -13.94 11.03 17.20
C PHE A 454 -13.51 12.43 16.74
N PHE A 455 -12.33 12.88 17.16
CA PHE A 455 -11.77 14.16 16.71
C PHE A 455 -11.54 14.16 15.18
N ARG A 456 -10.94 13.09 14.64
CA ARG A 456 -10.76 12.93 13.18
C ARG A 456 -12.08 12.94 12.44
N ALA A 457 -13.08 12.23 12.94
CA ALA A 457 -14.42 12.21 12.34
C ALA A 457 -15.02 13.62 12.30
N ARG A 458 -14.93 14.40 13.39
CA ARG A 458 -15.37 15.79 13.41
C ARG A 458 -14.63 16.67 12.40
N LEU A 459 -13.30 16.54 12.29
CA LEU A 459 -12.53 17.28 11.28
C LEU A 459 -13.04 17.00 9.86
N ILE A 460 -13.20 15.72 9.50
CA ILE A 460 -13.69 15.31 8.18
C ILE A 460 -15.09 15.90 7.90
N ILE A 461 -15.95 15.88 8.90
CA ILE A 461 -17.31 16.44 8.77
C ILE A 461 -17.25 17.96 8.57
N VAL A 462 -16.44 18.65 9.38
CA VAL A 462 -16.34 20.12 9.39
C VAL A 462 -15.75 20.68 8.09
N VAL A 463 -14.76 20.03 7.48
CA VAL A 463 -14.16 20.53 6.23
C VAL A 463 -15.12 20.54 5.04
N ASN A 464 -16.23 19.80 5.13
CA ASN A 464 -17.26 19.74 4.09
C ASN A 464 -18.39 20.78 4.29
N LEU A 465 -18.35 21.56 5.38
CA LEU A 465 -19.30 22.66 5.61
C LEU A 465 -19.01 23.88 4.72
N PRO A 466 -19.98 24.78 4.53
CA PRO A 466 -19.71 26.11 3.99
C PRO A 466 -18.54 26.78 4.72
N GLN A 467 -17.63 27.41 3.99
CA GLN A 467 -16.33 27.88 4.51
C GLN A 467 -16.43 28.69 5.82
N ALA A 468 -17.41 29.59 5.93
CA ALA A 468 -17.60 30.40 7.14
C ALA A 468 -17.96 29.55 8.38
N GLU A 469 -18.84 28.55 8.20
CA GLU A 469 -19.23 27.60 9.25
C GLU A 469 -18.07 26.65 9.59
N ALA A 470 -17.35 26.18 8.56
CA ALA A 470 -16.17 25.34 8.72
C ALA A 470 -15.11 26.03 9.57
N ILE A 471 -14.77 27.29 9.30
CA ILE A 471 -13.78 28.06 10.08
C ILE A 471 -14.23 28.20 11.54
N SER A 472 -15.51 28.49 11.78
CA SER A 472 -16.05 28.61 13.14
C SER A 472 -15.93 27.28 13.90
N ALA A 473 -16.33 26.18 13.27
CA ALA A 473 -16.26 24.84 13.86
C ALA A 473 -14.81 24.35 14.07
N LEU A 474 -13.90 24.60 13.12
CA LEU A 474 -12.47 24.31 13.28
C LEU A 474 -11.85 25.10 14.43
N THR A 475 -12.25 26.35 14.62
CA THR A 475 -11.77 27.17 15.74
C THR A 475 -12.25 26.61 17.09
N GLN A 476 -13.48 26.06 17.15
CA GLN A 476 -13.99 25.38 18.34
C GLN A 476 -13.22 24.08 18.60
N LEU A 477 -13.01 23.26 17.57
CA LEU A 477 -12.21 22.02 17.66
C LEU A 477 -10.78 22.31 18.10
N ALA A 478 -10.17 23.37 17.60
CA ALA A 478 -8.83 23.82 17.94
C ALA A 478 -8.67 24.24 19.41
N ALA A 479 -9.77 24.55 20.11
CA ALA A 479 -9.76 24.88 21.54
C ALA A 479 -9.81 23.63 22.44
N GLU A 480 -10.05 22.44 21.88
CA GLU A 480 -10.03 21.18 22.63
C GLU A 480 -8.58 20.81 23.03
N PRO A 481 -8.37 20.15 24.19
CA PRO A 481 -7.04 19.85 24.71
C PRO A 481 -6.35 18.69 23.96
N LEU A 482 -5.92 18.91 22.72
CA LEU A 482 -5.26 17.92 21.86
C LEU A 482 -4.04 17.25 22.50
N ALA A 483 -3.32 17.96 23.39
CA ALA A 483 -2.16 17.43 24.10
C ALA A 483 -2.50 16.25 25.04
N SER A 484 -3.77 16.08 25.40
CA SER A 484 -4.24 14.96 26.23
C SER A 484 -4.55 13.71 25.41
N LEU A 485 -4.66 13.82 24.09
CA LEU A 485 -4.99 12.70 23.20
C LEU A 485 -3.71 11.97 22.73
N PRO A 486 -3.77 10.64 22.56
CA PRO A 486 -2.77 9.90 21.81
C PRO A 486 -2.60 10.48 20.39
N SER A 487 -1.40 10.39 19.84
CA SER A 487 -1.09 10.89 18.48
C SER A 487 -1.41 12.38 18.27
N SER A 488 -1.22 13.20 19.30
CA SER A 488 -1.46 14.65 19.25
C SER A 488 -0.75 15.36 18.09
N ALA A 489 0.41 14.87 17.65
CA ALA A 489 1.13 15.37 16.47
C ALA A 489 0.35 15.14 15.16
N ASP A 490 -0.20 13.94 14.95
CA ASP A 490 -1.00 13.60 13.77
C ASP A 490 -2.29 14.42 13.75
N LEU A 491 -2.99 14.53 14.90
CA LEU A 491 -4.23 15.30 15.00
C LEU A 491 -4.00 16.80 14.74
N ALA A 492 -2.88 17.34 15.23
CA ALA A 492 -2.48 18.71 14.95
C ALA A 492 -2.18 18.94 13.46
N PHE A 493 -1.55 17.96 12.81
CA PHE A 493 -1.30 18.00 11.37
C PHE A 493 -2.61 17.98 10.56
N GLU A 494 -3.55 17.10 10.92
CA GLU A 494 -4.86 17.01 10.27
C GLU A 494 -5.68 18.30 10.48
N LEU A 495 -5.65 18.88 11.69
CA LEU A 495 -6.28 20.17 11.98
C LEU A 495 -5.64 21.31 11.18
N ALA A 496 -4.31 21.32 11.04
CA ALA A 496 -3.59 22.30 10.22
C ALA A 496 -4.03 22.24 8.75
N ALA A 497 -4.11 21.03 8.18
CA ALA A 497 -4.58 20.81 6.82
C ALA A 497 -6.04 21.23 6.64
N ALA A 498 -6.89 21.03 7.64
CA ALA A 498 -8.28 21.51 7.62
C ALA A 498 -8.35 23.06 7.58
N PHE A 499 -7.56 23.75 8.42
CA PHE A 499 -7.49 25.21 8.37
C PHE A 499 -6.97 25.73 7.03
N GLU A 500 -5.96 25.08 6.47
CA GLU A 500 -5.42 25.42 5.16
C GLU A 500 -6.46 25.24 4.06
N HIS A 501 -7.22 24.14 4.09
CA HIS A 501 -8.33 23.89 3.16
C HIS A 501 -9.36 25.02 3.18
N CYS A 502 -9.64 25.57 4.37
CA CYS A 502 -10.53 26.72 4.57
C CYS A 502 -9.85 28.09 4.33
N GLY A 503 -8.61 28.13 3.83
CA GLY A 503 -7.86 29.35 3.51
C GLY A 503 -7.26 30.08 4.74
N GLN A 504 -7.28 29.48 5.92
CA GLN A 504 -6.75 30.06 7.16
C GLN A 504 -5.26 29.77 7.35
N ILE A 505 -4.42 30.34 6.47
CA ILE A 505 -2.97 30.02 6.38
C ILE A 505 -2.21 30.25 7.70
N THR A 506 -2.49 31.33 8.43
CA THR A 506 -1.82 31.61 9.70
C THR A 506 -2.16 30.58 10.78
N ALA A 507 -3.43 30.15 10.85
CA ALA A 507 -3.87 29.10 11.76
C ALA A 507 -3.28 27.75 11.36
N ALA A 508 -3.28 27.42 10.07
CA ALA A 508 -2.65 26.21 9.55
C ALA A 508 -1.16 26.13 9.93
N HIS A 509 -0.40 27.22 9.72
CA HIS A 509 1.01 27.25 10.12
C HIS A 509 1.22 27.05 11.63
N HIS A 510 0.38 27.64 12.47
CA HIS A 510 0.47 27.43 13.92
C HIS A 510 0.38 25.93 14.27
N TRP A 511 -0.60 25.23 13.69
CA TRP A 511 -0.82 23.81 13.96
C TRP A 511 0.21 22.89 13.29
N PHE A 512 0.67 23.19 12.08
CA PHE A 512 1.79 22.44 11.47
C PHE A 512 3.06 22.57 12.29
N ARG A 513 3.36 23.77 12.80
CA ARG A 513 4.50 23.98 13.70
C ARG A 513 4.35 23.18 14.99
N MET A 514 3.13 23.10 15.54
CA MET A 514 2.86 22.29 16.73
C MET A 514 3.09 20.79 16.44
N ALA A 515 2.57 20.27 15.32
CA ALA A 515 2.80 18.91 14.86
C ALA A 515 4.30 18.62 14.69
N ALA A 516 5.03 19.51 14.00
CA ALA A 516 6.47 19.40 13.80
C ALA A 516 7.26 19.47 15.12
N ASN A 517 6.79 20.18 16.14
CA ASN A 517 7.44 20.20 17.45
C ASN A 517 7.20 18.92 18.24
N HIS A 518 6.01 18.32 18.13
CA HIS A 518 5.70 17.05 18.78
C HIS A 518 6.38 15.85 18.10
N ALA A 519 6.59 15.91 16.79
CA ALA A 519 7.30 14.90 16.03
C ALA A 519 8.44 15.55 15.20
N PRO A 520 9.56 15.93 15.85
CA PRO A 520 10.61 16.75 15.25
C PRO A 520 11.27 16.13 14.02
N ILE A 521 11.31 14.81 13.99
CA ILE A 521 11.83 13.98 12.90
C ILE A 521 10.84 13.80 11.74
N ASN A 522 9.56 14.14 11.87
CA ASN A 522 8.60 13.91 10.80
C ASN A 522 8.80 14.93 9.66
N LEU A 523 9.43 14.46 8.58
CA LEU A 523 9.81 15.28 7.44
C LEU A 523 8.62 16.00 6.80
N ARG A 524 7.47 15.31 6.71
CA ARG A 524 6.24 15.88 6.14
C ARG A 524 5.75 17.08 6.94
N TYR A 525 5.78 17.01 8.28
CA TYR A 525 5.32 18.12 9.11
C TYR A 525 6.24 19.33 9.01
N ARG A 526 7.56 19.09 8.97
CA ARG A 526 8.58 20.12 8.77
C ARG A 526 8.43 20.79 7.42
N PHE A 527 8.24 19.99 6.37
CA PHE A 527 8.04 20.47 5.00
C PHE A 527 6.82 21.40 4.91
N GLU A 528 5.65 20.96 5.39
CA GLU A 528 4.42 21.76 5.32
C GLU A 528 4.51 23.05 6.16
N SER A 529 5.14 22.98 7.34
CA SER A 529 5.40 24.17 8.16
C SER A 529 6.32 25.17 7.45
N ALA A 530 7.42 24.70 6.85
CA ALA A 530 8.37 25.54 6.12
C ALA A 530 7.73 26.17 4.87
N ARG A 531 6.93 25.41 4.13
CA ARG A 531 6.18 25.91 2.97
C ARG A 531 5.29 27.10 3.34
N LEU A 532 4.53 26.99 4.44
CA LEU A 532 3.69 28.11 4.90
C LEU A 532 4.50 29.29 5.45
N LEU A 533 5.68 29.08 6.03
CA LEU A 533 6.57 30.18 6.43
C LEU A 533 7.06 31.00 5.23
N ALA A 534 7.44 30.32 4.14
CA ALA A 534 7.78 30.98 2.88
C ALA A 534 6.59 31.77 2.35
N ALA A 535 5.40 31.16 2.32
CA ALA A 535 4.14 31.80 1.91
C ALA A 535 3.83 33.10 2.68
N LEU A 536 4.06 33.08 3.99
CA LEU A 536 3.83 34.20 4.90
C LEU A 536 4.97 35.24 4.86
N GLY A 537 6.04 35.02 4.10
CA GLY A 537 7.22 35.90 4.04
C GLY A 537 8.04 35.95 5.35
N ARG A 538 7.95 34.92 6.19
CA ARG A 538 8.65 34.85 7.49
C ARG A 538 10.05 34.25 7.33
N TRP A 539 10.91 34.94 6.58
CA TRP A 539 12.20 34.42 6.10
C TRP A 539 13.15 33.87 7.18
N PRO A 540 13.36 34.52 8.35
CA PRO A 540 14.26 33.97 9.37
C PRO A 540 13.79 32.62 9.94
N GLU A 541 12.48 32.46 10.11
CA GLU A 541 11.88 31.20 10.59
C GLU A 541 11.89 30.12 9.50
N PHE A 542 11.70 30.53 8.25
CA PHE A 542 11.82 29.66 7.09
C PHE A 542 13.24 29.06 6.97
N GLU A 543 14.29 29.89 7.03
CA GLU A 543 15.68 29.42 6.98
C GLU A 543 16.01 28.44 8.11
N ASN A 544 15.56 28.74 9.34
CA ASN A 544 15.71 27.80 10.45
C ASN A 544 14.97 26.48 10.20
N SER A 545 13.79 26.53 9.56
CA SER A 545 13.04 25.32 9.21
C SER A 545 13.72 24.51 8.09
N LEU A 546 14.40 25.17 7.14
CA LEU A 546 15.22 24.50 6.12
C LEU A 546 16.42 23.76 6.72
N ILE A 547 17.08 24.36 7.72
CA ILE A 547 18.18 23.69 8.45
C ILE A 547 17.65 22.41 9.10
N GLN A 548 16.54 22.51 9.83
CA GLN A 548 15.90 21.35 10.48
C GLN A 548 15.45 20.28 9.47
N LEU A 549 14.95 20.69 8.30
CA LEU A 549 14.58 19.77 7.23
C LEU A 549 15.83 19.05 6.69
N GLY A 550 16.92 19.78 6.47
CA GLY A 550 18.19 19.24 5.98
C GLY A 550 18.88 18.30 6.98
N GLU A 551 18.66 18.46 8.28
CA GLU A 551 19.11 17.49 9.30
C GLU A 551 18.43 16.12 9.17
N ILE A 552 17.21 16.08 8.62
CA ILE A 552 16.41 14.85 8.45
C ILE A 552 16.62 14.26 7.05
N GLU A 553 16.48 15.10 6.02
CA GLU A 553 16.52 14.71 4.61
C GLU A 553 17.94 14.58 4.06
N GLY A 554 18.91 15.28 4.67
CA GLY A 554 20.22 15.57 4.10
C GLY A 554 20.29 17.00 3.55
N ALA A 555 21.50 17.57 3.49
CA ALA A 555 21.71 18.96 3.05
C ALA A 555 21.22 19.23 1.60
N ASP A 556 21.34 18.21 0.74
CA ASP A 556 20.94 18.23 -0.66
C ASP A 556 19.61 17.48 -0.90
N GLY A 557 18.74 17.44 0.13
CA GLY A 557 17.43 16.80 0.05
C GLY A 557 16.49 17.47 -0.96
N PRO A 558 15.70 16.70 -1.73
CA PRO A 558 14.83 17.26 -2.78
C PRO A 558 13.73 18.19 -2.25
N LEU A 559 13.16 17.94 -1.06
CA LEU A 559 12.18 18.84 -0.46
C LEU A 559 12.82 20.16 -0.04
N GLY A 560 14.02 20.11 0.53
CA GLY A 560 14.81 21.31 0.83
C GLY A 560 15.12 22.14 -0.41
N GLY A 561 15.57 21.50 -1.50
CA GLY A 561 15.78 22.15 -2.80
C GLY A 561 14.50 22.81 -3.32
N TYR A 562 13.40 22.06 -3.37
CA TYR A 562 12.10 22.59 -3.78
C TYR A 562 11.67 23.82 -2.98
N LEU A 563 11.77 23.78 -1.65
CA LEU A 563 11.39 24.91 -0.79
C LEU A 563 12.27 26.13 -1.02
N ARG A 564 13.58 25.98 -1.29
CA ARG A 564 14.46 27.10 -1.67
C ARG A 564 13.98 27.75 -2.97
N ALA A 565 13.59 26.95 -3.97
CA ALA A 565 13.02 27.49 -5.21
C ALA A 565 11.69 28.23 -4.97
N VAL A 566 10.80 27.67 -4.13
CA VAL A 566 9.55 28.33 -3.74
C VAL A 566 9.80 29.65 -3.01
N ALA A 567 10.79 29.70 -2.12
CA ALA A 567 11.17 30.93 -1.43
C ALA A 567 11.63 32.02 -2.41
N VAL A 568 12.44 31.67 -3.42
CA VAL A 568 12.83 32.60 -4.48
C VAL A 568 11.62 33.10 -5.27
N ILE A 569 10.69 32.22 -5.64
CA ILE A 569 9.45 32.59 -6.35
C ILE A 569 8.63 33.60 -5.53
N VAL A 570 8.37 33.29 -4.25
CA VAL A 570 7.55 34.15 -3.38
C VAL A 570 8.24 35.50 -3.13
N ALA A 571 9.54 35.50 -2.85
CA ALA A 571 10.28 36.74 -2.61
C ALA A 571 10.42 37.58 -3.90
N ARG A 572 10.45 36.96 -5.08
CA ARG A 572 10.41 37.66 -6.38
C ARG A 572 9.05 38.33 -6.61
N GLU A 573 7.94 37.65 -6.32
CA GLU A 573 6.59 38.25 -6.40
C GLU A 573 6.44 39.44 -5.45
N GLN A 574 7.03 39.34 -4.26
CA GLN A 574 7.09 40.44 -3.27
C GLN A 574 8.08 41.55 -3.66
N LYS A 575 8.76 41.43 -4.82
CA LYS A 575 9.77 42.38 -5.34
C LYS A 575 10.97 42.58 -4.41
N ILE A 576 11.34 41.54 -3.65
CA ILE A 576 12.46 41.56 -2.70
C ILE A 576 13.78 41.13 -3.39
N LEU A 577 13.73 40.20 -4.35
CA LEU A 577 14.92 39.51 -4.90
C LEU A 577 15.36 39.95 -6.30
N GLN A 578 16.66 39.73 -6.59
CA GLN A 578 17.34 40.08 -7.85
C GLN A 578 17.35 38.91 -8.85
N GLN A 579 17.61 39.21 -10.13
CA GLN A 579 17.58 38.22 -11.22
C GLN A 579 18.53 37.03 -11.03
N LYS A 580 19.66 37.20 -10.32
CA LYS A 580 20.67 36.14 -10.14
C LYS A 580 20.14 34.96 -9.31
N GLU A 581 19.16 35.18 -8.45
CA GLU A 581 18.59 34.14 -7.58
C GLU A 581 17.62 33.22 -8.33
N ILE A 582 17.11 33.66 -9.48
CA ILE A 582 16.21 32.87 -10.35
C ILE A 582 16.93 31.66 -10.95
N GLN A 583 18.20 31.80 -11.33
CA GLN A 583 18.99 30.67 -11.85
C GLN A 583 19.17 29.58 -10.79
N SER A 584 19.44 29.97 -9.54
CA SER A 584 19.54 29.02 -8.43
C SER A 584 18.21 28.30 -8.15
N ALA A 585 17.07 28.97 -8.35
CA ALA A 585 15.77 28.33 -8.25
C ALA A 585 15.56 27.26 -9.33
N HIS A 586 16.01 27.46 -10.57
CA HIS A 586 15.99 26.42 -11.61
C HIS A 586 16.86 25.23 -11.23
N GLU A 587 18.09 25.46 -10.76
CA GLU A 587 19.00 24.38 -10.31
C GLU A 587 18.39 23.54 -9.18
N HIS A 588 17.71 24.20 -8.23
CA HIS A 588 17.00 23.52 -7.16
C HIS A 588 15.78 22.72 -7.64
N LEU A 589 15.04 23.22 -8.63
CA LEU A 589 13.92 22.49 -9.24
C LEU A 589 14.42 21.31 -10.08
N ASP A 590 15.54 21.44 -10.79
CA ASP A 590 16.16 20.34 -11.55
C ASP A 590 16.54 19.19 -10.62
N ALA A 591 17.20 19.48 -9.49
CA ALA A 591 17.56 18.47 -8.50
C ALA A 591 16.32 17.80 -7.86
N ALA A 592 15.27 18.58 -7.59
CA ALA A 592 14.01 18.05 -7.07
C ALA A 592 13.28 17.17 -8.10
N GLU A 593 13.32 17.53 -9.38
CA GLU A 593 12.74 16.76 -10.50
C GLU A 593 13.48 15.44 -10.71
N GLU A 594 14.81 15.45 -10.68
CA GLU A 594 15.63 14.23 -10.80
C GLU A 594 15.30 13.24 -9.67
N ALA A 595 15.12 13.75 -8.46
CA ALA A 595 14.73 12.93 -7.31
C ALA A 595 13.25 12.52 -7.32
N ARG A 596 12.34 13.33 -7.84
CA ARG A 596 10.88 13.10 -7.78
C ARG A 596 10.21 13.45 -9.11
N TRP A 597 10.52 12.69 -10.16
CA TRP A 597 10.13 13.02 -11.53
C TRP A 597 8.61 12.98 -11.81
N ARG A 598 7.79 12.32 -10.96
CA ARG A 598 6.32 12.35 -11.04
C ARG A 598 5.68 13.40 -10.14
N TRP A 599 6.48 14.20 -9.44
CA TRP A 599 5.98 15.16 -8.49
C TRP A 599 5.51 16.44 -9.17
N TYR A 600 4.19 16.54 -9.41
CA TYR A 600 3.56 17.64 -10.14
C TYR A 600 3.84 19.05 -9.59
N PHE A 601 4.27 19.17 -8.33
CA PHE A 601 4.65 20.45 -7.73
C PHE A 601 5.89 21.08 -8.37
N VAL A 602 6.82 20.26 -8.88
CA VAL A 602 8.05 20.75 -9.52
C VAL A 602 7.75 21.48 -10.84
N PRO A 603 7.07 20.87 -11.84
CA PRO A 603 6.69 21.59 -13.06
C PRO A 603 5.71 22.74 -12.76
N LEU A 604 4.87 22.64 -11.72
CA LEU A 604 4.04 23.77 -11.28
C LEU A 604 4.89 24.96 -10.81
N ALA A 605 5.88 24.74 -9.94
CA ALA A 605 6.82 25.79 -9.51
C ALA A 605 7.62 26.35 -10.68
N ARG A 606 8.08 25.49 -11.58
CA ARG A 606 8.80 25.90 -12.80
C ARG A 606 7.93 26.77 -13.70
N SER A 607 6.64 26.45 -13.85
CA SER A 607 5.69 27.26 -14.63
C SER A 607 5.56 28.68 -14.09
N ILE A 608 5.53 28.84 -12.76
CA ILE A 608 5.41 30.14 -12.11
C ILE A 608 6.73 30.91 -12.23
N LEU A 609 7.87 30.24 -12.04
CA LEU A 609 9.19 30.84 -12.22
C LEU A 609 9.38 31.38 -13.66
N LEU A 610 9.02 30.59 -14.68
CA LEU A 610 9.06 30.99 -16.09
C LEU A 610 8.10 32.14 -16.40
N HIS A 611 6.94 32.16 -15.75
CA HIS A 611 6.00 33.29 -15.86
C HIS A 611 6.62 34.59 -15.32
N LEU A 612 7.32 34.52 -14.18
CA LEU A 612 8.05 35.65 -13.58
C LEU A 612 9.24 36.10 -14.44
N GLU A 613 9.80 35.23 -15.27
CA GLU A 613 10.82 35.54 -16.29
C GLU A 613 10.23 36.07 -17.61
N HIS A 614 8.90 36.24 -17.67
CA HIS A 614 8.16 36.64 -18.89
C HIS A 614 8.22 35.63 -20.05
N ASN A 615 8.56 34.37 -19.77
CA ASN A 615 8.52 33.27 -20.75
C ASN A 615 7.17 32.52 -20.70
N ARG A 616 6.12 33.15 -21.23
CA ARG A 616 4.73 32.66 -21.12
C ARG A 616 4.50 31.30 -21.81
N GLU A 617 5.18 31.05 -22.93
CA GLU A 617 5.02 29.81 -23.68
C GLU A 617 5.57 28.62 -22.90
N ALA A 618 6.81 28.72 -22.41
CA ALA A 618 7.41 27.68 -21.58
C ALA A 618 6.66 27.47 -20.26
N ALA A 619 6.16 28.56 -19.66
CA ALA A 619 5.30 28.48 -18.48
C ALA A 619 4.03 27.66 -18.75
N GLY A 620 3.38 27.88 -19.91
CA GLY A 620 2.19 27.11 -20.31
C GLY A 620 2.46 25.62 -20.47
N LEU A 621 3.58 25.24 -21.10
CA LEU A 621 3.98 23.84 -21.25
C LEU A 621 4.22 23.15 -19.89
N GLN A 622 4.89 23.84 -18.96
CA GLN A 622 5.14 23.31 -17.62
C GLN A 622 3.86 23.19 -16.79
N ARG A 623 2.92 24.14 -16.95
CA ARG A 623 1.58 24.07 -16.34
C ARG A 623 0.82 22.83 -16.84
N GLU A 624 0.78 22.61 -18.15
CA GLU A 624 0.12 21.44 -18.74
C GLU A 624 0.76 20.14 -18.25
N HIS A 625 2.09 20.08 -18.18
CA HIS A 625 2.78 18.91 -17.62
C HIS A 625 2.41 18.67 -16.14
N ALA A 626 2.34 19.71 -15.32
CA ALA A 626 1.90 19.60 -13.94
C ALA A 626 0.45 19.10 -13.84
N GLU A 627 -0.46 19.58 -14.71
CA GLU A 627 -1.85 19.13 -14.75
C GLU A 627 -1.99 17.67 -15.16
N GLN A 628 -1.17 17.20 -16.12
CA GLN A 628 -1.12 15.79 -16.52
C GLN A 628 -0.64 14.90 -15.36
N LEU A 629 0.44 15.29 -14.67
CA LEU A 629 0.95 14.55 -13.51
C LEU A 629 -0.05 14.57 -12.33
N ALA A 630 -0.68 15.71 -12.07
CA ALA A 630 -1.71 15.83 -11.04
C ALA A 630 -2.92 14.93 -11.38
N ALA A 631 -3.40 14.95 -12.62
CA ALA A 631 -4.50 14.10 -13.06
C ALA A 631 -4.16 12.61 -12.95
N ALA A 632 -2.94 12.21 -13.30
CA ALA A 632 -2.46 10.84 -13.11
C ALA A 632 -2.44 10.42 -11.63
N ALA A 633 -2.21 11.35 -10.72
CA ALA A 633 -2.30 11.15 -9.26
C ALA A 633 -3.72 11.36 -8.69
N GLY A 634 -4.76 11.46 -9.53
CA GLY A 634 -6.14 11.70 -9.10
C GLY A 634 -6.37 13.07 -8.48
N ARG A 635 -5.55 14.07 -8.82
CA ARG A 635 -5.57 15.43 -8.28
C ARG A 635 -5.90 16.46 -9.35
N THR A 636 -6.46 17.59 -8.92
CA THR A 636 -6.73 18.75 -9.76
C THR A 636 -5.94 19.95 -9.21
N ILE A 637 -5.18 20.63 -10.06
CA ILE A 637 -4.52 21.88 -9.69
C ILE A 637 -5.60 22.97 -9.68
N ARG A 638 -5.77 23.66 -8.54
CA ARG A 638 -6.70 24.80 -8.46
C ARG A 638 -6.10 26.00 -9.19
N ASP A 639 -6.91 26.69 -9.99
CA ASP A 639 -6.56 28.02 -10.50
C ASP A 639 -6.72 29.03 -9.35
N THR A 640 -5.59 29.50 -8.82
CA THR A 640 -5.55 30.53 -7.78
C THR A 640 -4.87 31.78 -8.31
N SER A 641 -5.36 32.95 -7.91
CA SER A 641 -4.72 34.23 -8.16
C SER A 641 -4.34 34.87 -6.82
N PRO A 642 -3.05 35.19 -6.57
CA PRO A 642 -1.90 35.08 -7.48
C PRO A 642 -1.43 33.63 -7.72
N PRO A 643 -0.66 33.37 -8.81
CA PRO A 643 -0.18 32.03 -9.18
C PRO A 643 0.62 31.33 -8.08
N SER A 644 1.38 32.06 -7.26
CA SER A 644 2.09 31.48 -6.10
C SER A 644 1.17 30.81 -5.09
N GLN A 645 -0.09 31.21 -4.98
CA GLN A 645 -1.05 30.50 -4.11
C GLN A 645 -1.29 29.06 -4.58
N ALA A 646 -1.01 28.72 -5.84
CA ALA A 646 -1.11 27.35 -6.33
C ALA A 646 0.02 26.48 -5.77
N LEU A 647 1.18 27.07 -5.48
CA LEU A 647 2.28 26.43 -4.74
C LEU A 647 1.96 26.28 -3.25
N LEU A 648 0.94 27.00 -2.79
CA LEU A 648 0.43 26.86 -1.44
C LEU A 648 -0.64 25.78 -1.31
N GLY A 649 -0.95 25.03 -2.37
CA GLY A 649 -1.71 23.81 -2.22
C GLY A 649 -0.91 22.81 -1.38
N SER A 650 -1.45 22.36 -0.26
CA SER A 650 -0.84 21.29 0.53
C SER A 650 -0.70 20.02 -0.30
N GLU A 651 0.42 19.29 -0.16
CA GLU A 651 0.47 17.90 -0.63
C GLU A 651 -0.53 17.02 0.12
N VAL A 652 -0.94 17.50 1.31
CA VAL A 652 -1.82 16.83 2.23
C VAL A 652 -3.05 16.33 1.51
N PHE A 653 -3.14 15.00 1.49
CA PHE A 653 -4.38 14.29 1.23
C PHE A 653 -5.51 15.01 1.95
N PRO A 654 -6.65 15.24 1.29
CA PRO A 654 -7.81 15.77 1.99
C PRO A 654 -8.00 14.98 3.29
N VAL A 655 -8.25 15.69 4.38
CA VAL A 655 -8.54 15.09 5.68
C VAL A 655 -9.58 13.98 5.47
N GLY A 656 -9.16 12.71 5.61
CA GLY A 656 -9.98 11.51 5.41
C GLY A 656 -9.82 10.75 4.08
N GLU A 657 -8.74 9.96 3.93
CA GLU A 657 -8.54 9.01 2.80
C GLU A 657 -9.62 7.91 2.72
N TRP A 658 -10.26 7.53 3.83
CA TRP A 658 -11.44 6.64 3.78
C TRP A 658 -12.67 7.33 3.18
N THR A 659 -12.71 8.67 3.24
CA THR A 659 -13.96 9.42 3.06
C THR A 659 -14.08 10.04 1.67
N ARG A 660 -12.96 10.43 1.04
CA ARG A 660 -12.99 10.99 -0.31
C ARG A 660 -13.18 9.90 -1.38
N ASP A 661 -12.49 8.77 -1.33
CA ASP A 661 -12.46 7.84 -2.47
C ASP A 661 -13.74 7.01 -2.62
N ILE A 662 -14.42 6.65 -1.53
CA ILE A 662 -15.69 5.89 -1.57
C ILE A 662 -16.89 6.77 -1.91
N MET A 663 -16.90 8.06 -1.51
CA MET A 663 -18.15 8.83 -1.47
C MET A 663 -18.07 10.32 -1.88
N SER A 664 -17.03 10.75 -2.61
CA SER A 664 -16.95 12.14 -3.12
C SER A 664 -17.69 12.41 -4.43
N GLN A 665 -18.41 11.43 -4.99
CA GLN A 665 -19.31 11.70 -6.11
C GLN A 665 -20.60 12.36 -5.59
N PRO A 666 -20.92 13.59 -5.99
CA PRO A 666 -22.18 14.21 -5.61
C PRO A 666 -23.34 13.34 -6.11
N LEU A 667 -24.21 12.95 -5.18
CA LEU A 667 -25.54 12.39 -5.44
C LEU A 667 -26.45 13.50 -5.97
N ILE A 668 -26.08 14.11 -7.10
CA ILE A 668 -26.96 15.00 -7.86
C ILE A 668 -27.55 14.16 -8.99
N ALA A 669 -28.43 13.25 -8.62
CA ALA A 669 -29.42 12.74 -9.56
C ALA A 669 -30.57 13.74 -9.57
N PHE A 670 -30.52 14.73 -10.47
CA PHE A 670 -31.77 15.33 -10.92
C PHE A 670 -32.54 14.21 -11.61
N TYR A 671 -33.64 13.77 -11.01
CA TYR A 671 -34.70 13.09 -11.74
C TYR A 671 -35.23 14.09 -12.78
N LEU A 672 -34.66 14.07 -13.97
CA LEU A 672 -35.19 14.76 -15.14
C LEU A 672 -35.28 13.75 -16.27
N ASP A 673 -36.52 13.58 -16.72
CA ASP A 673 -36.93 12.74 -17.83
C ASP A 673 -36.04 12.96 -19.06
N GLU A 674 -35.76 11.86 -19.77
CA GLU A 674 -34.89 11.82 -20.94
C GLU A 674 -35.53 12.62 -22.08
N THR A 675 -35.20 13.90 -22.22
CA THR A 675 -35.01 14.59 -23.50
C THR A 675 -34.67 16.06 -23.26
N SER A 676 -33.60 16.52 -23.92
CA SER A 676 -33.07 17.89 -24.01
C SER A 676 -32.37 18.50 -22.78
N LEU A 677 -31.04 18.62 -22.90
CA LEU A 677 -30.17 19.45 -22.06
C LEU A 677 -29.64 20.60 -22.91
N THR A 678 -29.91 21.85 -22.53
CA THR A 678 -29.26 23.04 -23.09
C THR A 678 -28.57 23.77 -21.95
N PHE A 679 -27.25 23.99 -22.06
CA PHE A 679 -26.48 24.74 -21.06
C PHE A 679 -26.54 26.24 -21.36
N VAL A 680 -26.93 27.05 -20.37
CA VAL A 680 -26.71 28.50 -20.38
C VAL A 680 -25.69 28.82 -19.29
N LYS A 681 -24.53 29.33 -19.70
CA LYS A 681 -23.49 29.83 -18.80
C LYS A 681 -23.82 31.28 -18.43
N PHE A 682 -24.05 31.56 -17.15
CA PHE A 682 -24.08 32.94 -16.65
C PHE A 682 -22.69 33.34 -16.17
N ASP A 683 -22.26 34.54 -16.55
CA ASP A 683 -21.01 35.16 -16.11
C ASP A 683 -21.29 35.92 -14.80
N GLU A 684 -20.68 35.48 -13.69
CA GLU A 684 -20.90 36.01 -12.34
C GLU A 684 -20.27 37.41 -12.10
N SER A 685 -19.78 38.09 -13.14
CA SER A 685 -19.14 39.39 -12.99
C SER A 685 -20.09 40.60 -12.99
N SER A 686 -21.41 40.41 -13.09
CA SER A 686 -22.38 41.52 -12.96
C SER A 686 -23.19 41.41 -11.67
N GLY A 687 -22.91 42.30 -10.72
CA GLY A 687 -23.60 42.40 -9.44
C GLY A 687 -25.08 42.78 -9.60
N VAL A 688 -25.92 41.79 -9.91
CA VAL A 688 -27.37 41.92 -9.99
C VAL A 688 -28.01 41.17 -8.82
N ASN A 689 -28.97 41.83 -8.16
CA ASN A 689 -29.67 41.34 -6.99
C ASN A 689 -30.46 40.07 -7.32
N SER A 690 -30.48 39.09 -6.41
CA SER A 690 -31.04 37.73 -6.62
C SER A 690 -32.54 37.71 -6.98
N GLU A 691 -33.28 38.79 -6.73
CA GLU A 691 -34.69 38.93 -7.13
C GLU A 691 -34.88 39.15 -8.65
N ASP A 692 -33.95 39.81 -9.34
CA ASP A 692 -34.07 40.10 -10.78
C ASP A 692 -33.65 38.91 -11.66
N ALA A 693 -32.73 38.08 -11.18
CA ALA A 693 -32.41 36.79 -11.79
C ALA A 693 -33.62 35.83 -11.75
N GLY A 694 -34.37 35.85 -10.64
CA GLY A 694 -35.61 35.07 -10.48
C GLY A 694 -36.75 35.52 -11.41
N ARG A 695 -36.90 36.84 -11.64
CA ARG A 695 -37.91 37.38 -12.56
C ARG A 695 -37.58 37.14 -14.04
N THR A 696 -36.30 37.19 -14.40
CA THR A 696 -35.86 36.90 -15.78
C THR A 696 -36.02 35.42 -16.11
N ALA A 697 -35.79 34.53 -15.15
CA ALA A 697 -36.10 33.11 -15.28
C ALA A 697 -37.62 32.86 -15.41
N GLN A 698 -38.46 33.55 -14.63
CA GLN A 698 -39.93 33.41 -14.74
C GLN A 698 -40.50 33.95 -16.07
N LEU A 699 -39.93 35.01 -16.64
CA LEU A 699 -40.38 35.55 -17.94
C LEU A 699 -39.93 34.71 -19.13
N ALA A 700 -38.81 33.97 -19.02
CA ALA A 700 -38.37 33.04 -20.06
C ALA A 700 -39.25 31.77 -20.14
N PHE A 701 -39.95 31.41 -19.06
CA PHE A 701 -40.82 30.23 -19.00
C PHE A 701 -42.32 30.52 -19.19
N ALA A 702 -42.76 31.79 -19.28
CA ALA A 702 -44.17 32.16 -19.35
C ALA A 702 -44.82 32.09 -20.75
N GLY A 703 -44.28 31.29 -21.68
CA GLY A 703 -44.77 31.20 -23.06
C GLY A 703 -45.29 29.83 -23.51
N ILE A 704 -45.23 28.79 -22.68
CA ILE A 704 -45.60 27.43 -23.10
C ILE A 704 -46.54 26.80 -22.07
N ASP A 705 -47.83 26.80 -22.39
CA ASP A 705 -48.82 25.97 -21.70
C ASP A 705 -48.54 24.49 -22.00
N PHE A 706 -48.03 23.76 -21.03
CA PHE A 706 -48.04 22.30 -21.07
C PHE A 706 -49.34 21.79 -20.45
N GLU A 707 -50.40 21.68 -21.27
CA GLU A 707 -51.51 20.80 -20.91
C GLU A 707 -51.00 19.35 -20.86
N ARG A 708 -51.25 18.73 -19.70
CA ARG A 708 -50.84 17.37 -19.33
C ARG A 708 -51.61 16.34 -20.18
N ILE A 709 -51.10 15.96 -21.34
CA ILE A 709 -51.70 14.89 -22.16
C ILE A 709 -51.33 13.54 -21.53
N THR A 710 -52.31 12.89 -20.91
CA THR A 710 -52.20 11.49 -20.47
C THR A 710 -52.57 10.59 -21.65
N LEU A 711 -51.58 9.95 -22.28
CA LEU A 711 -51.83 8.96 -23.33
C LEU A 711 -52.04 7.59 -22.68
N THR A 712 -53.30 7.15 -22.60
CA THR A 712 -53.63 5.73 -22.41
C THR A 712 -53.60 5.03 -23.76
N SER A 713 -53.06 3.81 -23.77
CA SER A 713 -52.80 3.00 -24.95
C SER A 713 -54.03 2.81 -25.84
N GLY A 714 -53.93 3.25 -27.10
CA GLY A 714 -54.93 2.96 -28.13
C GLY A 714 -54.54 3.58 -29.49
N ASN A 715 -54.28 2.72 -30.47
CA ASN A 715 -53.96 2.99 -31.87
C ASN A 715 -54.44 4.34 -32.45
N SER A 716 -53.50 5.18 -32.92
CA SER A 716 -53.58 5.87 -34.23
C SER A 716 -52.30 6.65 -34.51
N GLY A 717 -51.77 6.51 -35.74
CA GLY A 717 -50.51 7.13 -36.18
C GLY A 717 -50.53 8.66 -36.31
N SER A 718 -51.66 9.32 -36.08
CA SER A 718 -51.80 10.78 -36.27
C SER A 718 -51.28 11.61 -35.08
N ALA A 719 -51.13 11.02 -33.89
CA ALA A 719 -50.61 11.73 -32.71
C ALA A 719 -49.09 11.97 -32.80
N HIS A 720 -48.37 11.06 -33.46
CA HIS A 720 -46.92 11.17 -33.62
C HIS A 720 -46.55 12.24 -34.67
N GLU A 721 -47.29 12.29 -35.78
CA GLU A 721 -47.07 13.26 -36.86
C GLU A 721 -47.37 14.71 -36.40
N GLN A 722 -48.38 14.91 -35.54
CA GLN A 722 -48.67 16.22 -34.96
C GLN A 722 -47.63 16.66 -33.91
N ALA A 723 -47.07 15.73 -33.15
CA ALA A 723 -45.99 16.01 -32.21
C ALA A 723 -44.70 16.39 -32.97
N GLU A 724 -44.36 15.65 -34.02
CA GLU A 724 -43.20 15.91 -34.86
C GLU A 724 -43.30 17.26 -35.58
N THR A 725 -44.49 17.62 -36.07
CA THR A 725 -44.74 18.93 -36.71
C THR A 725 -44.55 20.10 -35.73
N ARG A 726 -45.00 19.95 -34.47
CA ARG A 726 -44.86 21.00 -33.44
C ARG A 726 -43.42 21.16 -32.96
N VAL A 727 -42.68 20.05 -32.79
CA VAL A 727 -41.26 20.07 -32.44
C VAL A 727 -40.43 20.70 -33.57
N THR A 728 -40.74 20.36 -34.82
CA THR A 728 -40.04 20.93 -35.99
C THR A 728 -40.31 22.44 -36.14
N ALA A 729 -41.54 22.90 -35.84
CA ALA A 729 -41.87 24.32 -35.84
C ALA A 729 -41.17 25.09 -34.71
N GLY A 730 -41.06 24.50 -33.52
CA GLY A 730 -40.32 25.08 -32.39
C GLY A 730 -38.82 25.20 -32.67
N LEU A 731 -38.22 24.16 -33.27
CA LEU A 731 -36.80 24.18 -33.64
C LEU A 731 -36.49 25.23 -34.73
N ARG A 732 -37.39 25.42 -35.71
CA ARG A 732 -37.25 26.50 -36.71
C ARG A 732 -37.25 27.89 -36.08
N SER A 733 -38.16 28.13 -35.13
CA SER A 733 -38.24 29.43 -34.44
C SER A 733 -36.97 29.76 -33.65
N ILE A 734 -36.29 28.75 -33.09
CA ILE A 734 -35.03 28.94 -32.35
C ILE A 734 -33.88 29.26 -33.32
N VAL A 735 -33.82 28.58 -34.47
CA VAL A 735 -32.81 28.84 -35.51
C VAL A 735 -32.96 30.26 -36.08
N ASP A 736 -34.19 30.72 -36.31
CA ASP A 736 -34.46 32.07 -36.81
C ASP A 736 -34.12 33.15 -35.77
N GLN A 737 -34.35 32.91 -34.47
CA GLN A 737 -33.96 33.83 -33.40
C GLN A 737 -32.44 33.94 -33.22
N VAL A 738 -31.70 32.85 -33.41
CA VAL A 738 -30.23 32.86 -33.34
C VAL A 738 -29.63 33.60 -34.54
N ALA A 739 -30.23 33.47 -35.73
CA ALA A 739 -29.78 34.12 -36.95
C ALA A 739 -29.91 35.67 -36.91
N ASP A 740 -30.86 36.21 -36.15
CA ASP A 740 -31.07 37.66 -36.00
C ASP A 740 -30.21 38.33 -34.91
N SER A 741 -29.46 37.55 -34.12
CA SER A 741 -28.62 38.10 -33.04
C SER A 741 -27.28 38.64 -33.58
N LYS A 742 -27.23 39.95 -33.83
CA LYS A 742 -26.00 40.68 -34.23
C LYS A 742 -25.02 40.85 -33.05
N SER A 743 -24.45 39.77 -32.54
CA SER A 743 -23.30 39.82 -31.63
C SER A 743 -22.10 39.09 -32.22
N SER A 744 -21.02 39.82 -32.48
CA SER A 744 -19.75 39.31 -32.99
C SER A 744 -19.00 38.52 -31.92
N ILE A 745 -19.30 37.23 -31.80
CA ILE A 745 -18.42 36.23 -31.17
C ILE A 745 -18.44 35.02 -32.10
N SER A 746 -17.27 34.59 -32.58
CA SER A 746 -17.14 33.49 -33.53
C SER A 746 -17.41 32.14 -32.84
N THR A 747 -18.67 31.73 -32.80
CA THR A 747 -19.04 30.36 -32.43
C THR A 747 -19.37 29.61 -33.72
N ARG A 748 -18.47 28.71 -34.15
CA ARG A 748 -18.77 27.76 -35.24
C ARG A 748 -19.66 26.66 -34.68
N VAL A 749 -20.95 26.73 -34.98
CA VAL A 749 -21.91 25.64 -34.70
C VAL A 749 -21.98 24.75 -35.95
N PHE A 750 -21.53 23.51 -35.84
CA PHE A 750 -21.83 22.47 -36.82
C PHE A 750 -23.16 21.83 -36.44
N VAL A 751 -24.18 22.02 -37.28
CA VAL A 751 -25.42 21.26 -37.23
C VAL A 751 -25.31 20.13 -38.24
N VAL A 752 -25.17 18.89 -37.76
CA VAL A 752 -25.29 17.70 -38.60
C VAL A 752 -26.69 17.13 -38.39
N THR A 753 -27.54 17.29 -39.41
CA THR A 753 -28.86 16.65 -39.47
C THR A 753 -28.68 15.28 -40.14
N LEU A 754 -28.82 14.18 -39.39
CA LEU A 754 -28.85 12.84 -39.95
C LEU A 754 -30.29 12.33 -39.98
N ALA A 755 -30.88 12.34 -41.19
CA ALA A 755 -32.11 11.65 -41.50
C ALA A 755 -31.79 10.25 -42.06
N SER A 756 -32.34 9.23 -41.39
CA SER A 756 -32.76 7.91 -41.90
C SER A 756 -31.94 7.23 -43.02
N LEU A 757 -31.24 6.13 -42.68
CA LEU A 757 -31.36 4.77 -43.26
C LEU A 757 -30.10 3.93 -43.00
N GLY A 758 -30.31 2.74 -42.41
CA GLY A 758 -29.55 1.52 -42.75
C GLY A 758 -28.16 1.32 -42.10
N LEU A 759 -28.14 0.50 -41.05
CA LEU A 759 -27.11 -0.51 -40.74
C LEU A 759 -25.63 -0.12 -40.99
N VAL A 760 -24.89 0.21 -39.92
CA VAL A 760 -23.41 0.29 -39.98
C VAL A 760 -22.78 -0.51 -38.85
N LEU A 761 -22.00 -1.51 -39.27
CA LEU A 761 -21.05 -2.29 -38.50
C LEU A 761 -19.96 -1.36 -37.96
N VAL A 762 -19.77 -1.27 -36.65
CA VAL A 762 -18.68 -0.48 -36.06
C VAL A 762 -17.38 -1.28 -36.15
N VAL A 763 -16.55 -0.96 -37.15
CA VAL A 763 -15.12 -1.28 -37.15
C VAL A 763 -14.38 -0.11 -36.55
N ASN A 764 -13.69 -0.37 -35.44
CA ASN A 764 -12.95 0.60 -34.67
C ASN A 764 -11.63 0.93 -35.41
N THR A 765 -11.54 2.12 -36.02
CA THR A 765 -10.31 2.57 -36.69
C THR A 765 -9.57 3.53 -35.75
N ILE A 766 -8.49 3.04 -35.14
CA ILE A 766 -7.53 3.85 -34.37
C ILE A 766 -6.58 4.51 -35.36
N LEU A 767 -6.46 5.84 -35.29
CA LEU A 767 -5.47 6.65 -35.98
C LEU A 767 -4.08 6.41 -35.36
N PHE A 768 -3.17 5.83 -36.15
CA PHE A 768 -1.72 5.85 -35.90
C PHE A 768 -1.08 6.87 -36.84
N GLU A 769 -0.61 7.99 -36.30
CA GLU A 769 0.43 8.80 -36.95
C GLU A 769 1.77 8.55 -36.26
N ARG A 770 2.80 8.30 -37.09
CA ARG A 770 4.24 8.08 -36.79
C ARG A 770 4.69 6.65 -36.51
N VAL A 771 5.02 5.90 -37.57
CA VAL A 771 6.33 5.21 -37.73
C VAL A 771 6.67 5.12 -39.23
N GLY A 772 7.93 5.39 -39.59
CA GLY A 772 8.49 5.32 -40.94
C GLY A 772 8.57 3.89 -41.53
N PRO A 773 9.08 3.75 -42.77
CA PRO A 773 8.70 2.67 -43.66
C PRO A 773 9.56 1.40 -43.45
N PHE A 774 8.91 0.27 -43.19
CA PHE A 774 9.47 -1.05 -43.45
C PHE A 774 8.54 -1.80 -44.41
N TRP A 775 9.07 -2.10 -45.59
CA TRP A 775 8.40 -2.87 -46.63
C TRP A 775 8.28 -4.34 -46.21
N GLY A 776 7.05 -4.80 -46.02
CA GLY A 776 6.70 -6.21 -45.86
C GLY A 776 5.48 -6.55 -46.72
N LEU A 777 5.72 -7.28 -47.80
CA LEU A 777 4.75 -7.71 -48.80
C LEU A 777 3.71 -8.66 -48.16
N LEU A 778 2.44 -8.26 -48.07
CA LEU A 778 1.34 -9.12 -47.61
C LEU A 778 0.51 -9.57 -48.83
N ILE A 779 0.56 -10.85 -49.17
CA ILE A 779 -0.30 -11.48 -50.18
C ILE A 779 -1.56 -11.99 -49.47
N LEU A 780 -2.71 -11.45 -49.86
CA LEU A 780 -4.04 -11.92 -49.45
C LEU A 780 -4.50 -13.08 -50.34
N ILE A 781 -4.94 -14.19 -49.74
CA ILE A 781 -5.78 -15.20 -50.39
C ILE A 781 -6.97 -15.50 -49.46
N PRO A 782 -8.23 -15.42 -49.91
CA PRO A 782 -9.39 -15.70 -49.09
C PRO A 782 -9.94 -17.13 -49.30
N GLY A 783 -10.32 -17.79 -48.20
CA GLY A 783 -11.51 -18.64 -48.18
C GLY A 783 -11.33 -20.15 -47.91
N SER A 784 -12.21 -20.61 -47.02
CA SER A 784 -12.81 -21.95 -46.86
C SER A 784 -12.28 -22.94 -45.80
N LEU A 785 -13.26 -23.44 -45.05
CA LEU A 785 -13.24 -24.55 -44.09
C LEU A 785 -12.85 -25.89 -44.74
N ILE A 786 -12.16 -26.77 -43.99
CA ILE A 786 -12.38 -28.24 -43.79
C ILE A 786 -11.08 -28.98 -43.33
N THR A 787 -11.16 -29.57 -42.12
CA THR A 787 -10.49 -30.78 -41.53
C THR A 787 -8.96 -31.06 -41.53
N PHE A 788 -8.44 -31.20 -40.28
CA PHE A 788 -7.50 -32.24 -39.72
C PHE A 788 -5.98 -32.28 -40.08
N PRO A 789 -5.11 -32.99 -39.31
CA PRO A 789 -3.98 -32.41 -38.57
C PRO A 789 -2.61 -32.73 -39.18
N VAL A 790 -1.71 -31.74 -39.27
CA VAL A 790 -0.32 -31.97 -39.74
C VAL A 790 0.75 -31.52 -38.74
N CYS A 791 0.40 -30.87 -37.63
CA CYS A 791 1.41 -30.34 -36.71
C CYS A 791 2.04 -31.36 -35.74
N TYR A 792 1.64 -32.64 -35.74
CA TYR A 792 2.19 -33.62 -34.79
C TYR A 792 3.44 -34.37 -35.29
N ILE A 793 3.67 -34.44 -36.61
CA ILE A 793 4.77 -35.24 -37.18
C ILE A 793 6.10 -34.47 -37.21
N CYS A 794 6.06 -33.14 -37.35
CA CYS A 794 7.29 -32.33 -37.33
C CYS A 794 7.88 -32.14 -35.92
N LEU A 795 7.06 -32.15 -34.87
CA LEU A 795 7.55 -32.03 -33.48
C LEU A 795 8.18 -33.34 -32.97
N SER A 796 7.68 -34.50 -33.41
CA SER A 796 8.24 -35.81 -33.00
C SER A 796 9.63 -36.07 -33.60
N TRP A 797 9.92 -35.57 -34.80
CA TRP A 797 11.22 -35.77 -35.45
C TRP A 797 12.31 -34.86 -34.89
N PHE A 798 11.94 -33.68 -34.38
CA PHE A 798 12.88 -32.73 -33.75
C PHE A 798 13.29 -33.19 -32.34
N PHE A 799 12.39 -33.80 -31.56
CA PHE A 799 12.70 -34.27 -30.21
C PHE A 799 13.46 -35.60 -30.17
N GLN A 800 13.41 -36.42 -31.22
CA GLN A 800 14.14 -37.70 -31.27
C GLN A 800 15.62 -37.58 -31.68
N ASN A 801 16.07 -36.41 -32.16
CA ASN A 801 17.47 -36.21 -32.59
C ASN A 801 18.25 -35.22 -31.71
N PHE A 802 17.66 -34.72 -30.61
CA PHE A 802 18.31 -33.75 -29.71
C PHE A 802 18.45 -34.25 -28.26
N LEU A 803 18.09 -35.50 -27.98
CA LEU A 803 18.45 -36.26 -26.79
C LEU A 803 19.33 -37.44 -27.23
#